data_AF-A0AAN8DFW9-F1
#
_entry.id   AF-A0AAN8DFW9-F1
#
_cell.length_a   1.000
_cell.length_b   1.000
_cell.length_c   1.000
_cell.angle_alpha   90.00
_cell.angle_beta   90.00
_cell.angle_gamma   90.00
#
_symmetry.space_group_name_H-M   'P 1'
#
loop_
_entity.id
_entity.type
_entity.pdbx_description
1 polymer ?
#
loop_
_entity_poly.entity_id
_entity_poly.type
_entity_poly.pdbx_seq_one_letter_code
_entity_poly.pdbx_strand_id
1 'polypeptide(L)'
;MSLRIFSCLLLLFCLDIFRHEVLLGAQADSVLSAAQTLVWGPGLETDVVLPARFFFIQAVDGSGTNLTTSPGEKTFEVKIESPAEQFTRIWIQVLDRHDGSFLVRYRMYATYTDLHINVLLNNKHVAQSPFILKGQVYHEGCDCPQTSGSVWEAHMHCPQSFPQIESDLALYAVVDPDRNADEIPKRFGQRQSLCHYTIKDNKVYVQTYGEHVGFRIFMDSILLSITRKVRLPDLEFFVNLGDWPLEKRKPSERIHPIFSWCGSNNTRDIVMPTYDLTESVLETMGRVSLDMLSVQANTGPPWPEKNSTAFWRGRDSRQERLELVKLSRAHPDSINAAFTNFFFFKHDESLYGPLVKHVSFFDFFKYKYQINIDGTVAAYRLPYLLAGNSVVLKQDSGYYEHFYYGLRPWEHYIPVRADMGDLLEKIQWARDHDEEAKQIGLAGQQFARTNLMGNSIFCYYYQLYQGYAKLQVTEPKVREGMELVEQPSDDLFPCSCHRTRQWMSVKCSEVALWISVKKHLVMDKFKAETVKVPFGTKHLDAALCFPSSVTDVHTAVILTHGAGGDMNFKHLVSLAHALASDSFLCLRFTCKGLNLGYRVKAYRAVLDYLKSQQKFAIKHIFVGGRSMGCRAAAALARQLSDESEDAVQGVICLSFPLHPPGQKHVHQQRSEDLRGLPEHMSVLCVSGTEDNMCDRVLFEGMVKEMKAQVEVFWLKGGSHGLTVKGRPEESVLEEVNLHVISWMNKQAA
;
A
#
# COMPACT_ATOMS: atom_id res chain seq x y z
N MET A 1 -62.81 44.59 -46.97
CA MET A 1 -64.24 44.23 -47.03
C MET A 1 -64.51 43.21 -45.94
N SER A 2 -65.66 43.34 -45.28
CA SER A 2 -66.03 42.93 -43.92
C SER A 2 -66.03 41.44 -43.52
N LEU A 3 -65.81 41.25 -42.21
CA LEU A 3 -66.40 40.33 -41.21
C LEU A 3 -67.47 39.30 -41.63
N ARG A 4 -67.41 38.09 -41.02
CA ARG A 4 -68.38 37.48 -40.05
C ARG A 4 -67.93 36.03 -39.71
N ILE A 5 -67.54 35.63 -38.49
CA ILE A 5 -68.23 35.41 -37.18
C ILE A 5 -68.80 33.97 -36.98
N PHE A 6 -68.22 33.27 -35.98
CA PHE A 6 -68.76 32.29 -34.99
C PHE A 6 -69.78 31.19 -35.36
N SER A 7 -69.48 29.92 -35.05
CA SER A 7 -69.89 29.19 -33.80
C SER A 7 -70.02 27.65 -33.95
N CYS A 8 -69.30 26.94 -33.08
CA CYS A 8 -69.54 25.68 -32.33
C CYS A 8 -70.32 24.44 -32.86
N LEU A 9 -69.62 23.29 -32.74
CA LEU A 9 -70.00 22.00 -32.11
C LEU A 9 -71.35 21.32 -32.44
N LEU A 10 -71.33 20.06 -32.92
CA LEU A 10 -71.29 18.83 -32.09
C LEU A 10 -71.53 17.57 -32.97
N LEU A 11 -71.00 16.44 -32.46
CA LEU A 11 -71.36 15.04 -32.74
C LEU A 11 -70.80 14.36 -34.00
N LEU A 12 -69.64 13.70 -33.85
CA LEU A 12 -69.55 12.23 -33.81
C LEU A 12 -68.08 11.79 -33.85
N PHE A 13 -67.47 11.61 -32.66
CA PHE A 13 -66.30 10.73 -32.47
C PHE A 13 -66.26 10.31 -30.99
N CYS A 14 -66.70 9.07 -30.72
CA CYS A 14 -66.50 8.28 -29.50
C CYS A 14 -66.45 6.81 -29.97
N LEU A 15 -65.30 6.12 -29.86
CA LEU A 15 -64.83 5.32 -28.72
C LEU A 15 -65.40 3.88 -28.75
N ASP A 16 -64.50 2.90 -28.98
CA ASP A 16 -64.30 1.69 -28.15
C ASP A 16 -63.25 0.76 -28.83
N ILE A 17 -62.03 0.60 -28.29
CA ILE A 17 -61.57 -0.35 -27.26
C ILE A 17 -60.86 -1.60 -27.87
N PHE A 18 -59.55 -1.68 -27.58
CA PHE A 18 -58.68 -2.86 -27.42
C PHE A 18 -58.46 -3.85 -28.58
N ARG A 19 -57.28 -3.74 -29.22
CA ARG A 19 -56.25 -4.81 -29.26
C ARG A 19 -54.88 -4.23 -29.58
N HIS A 20 -53.99 -4.30 -28.59
CA HIS A 20 -52.55 -4.11 -28.72
C HIS A 20 -51.96 -5.17 -29.66
N GLU A 21 -51.32 -4.76 -30.75
CA GLU A 21 -50.15 -5.44 -31.29
C GLU A 21 -48.99 -4.45 -31.17
N VAL A 22 -48.35 -4.54 -30.02
CA VAL A 22 -47.04 -3.93 -29.76
C VAL A 22 -46.05 -4.75 -30.58
N LEU A 23 -45.52 -4.16 -31.66
CA LEU A 23 -44.26 -4.59 -32.26
C LEU A 23 -43.14 -4.24 -31.28
N LEU A 24 -43.03 -5.05 -30.23
CA LEU A 24 -41.82 -5.19 -29.43
C LEU A 24 -40.78 -5.77 -30.39
N GLY A 25 -39.91 -4.90 -30.89
CA GLY A 25 -38.61 -5.34 -31.35
C GLY A 25 -37.95 -6.05 -30.18
N ALA A 26 -37.94 -7.37 -30.20
CA ALA A 26 -37.16 -8.19 -29.29
C ALA A 26 -35.71 -7.75 -29.46
N GLN A 27 -35.22 -6.95 -28.51
CA GLN A 27 -33.80 -6.75 -28.32
C GLN A 27 -33.26 -8.14 -28.00
N ALA A 28 -32.70 -8.81 -29.01
CA ALA A 28 -32.05 -10.09 -28.82
C ALA A 28 -31.06 -9.90 -27.67
N ASP A 29 -31.22 -10.65 -26.58
CA ASP A 29 -30.20 -10.74 -25.53
C ASP A 29 -28.87 -10.93 -26.24
N SER A 30 -28.02 -9.91 -26.24
CA SER A 30 -26.79 -9.91 -27.01
C SER A 30 -25.88 -10.96 -26.38
N VAL A 31 -25.92 -12.18 -26.90
CA VAL A 31 -25.18 -13.31 -26.33
C VAL A 31 -23.70 -12.93 -26.34
N LEU A 32 -23.13 -12.79 -25.15
CA LEU A 32 -21.74 -12.42 -24.95
C LEU A 32 -20.81 -13.41 -25.66
N SER A 33 -19.84 -12.91 -26.41
CA SER A 33 -18.95 -13.72 -27.22
C SER A 33 -17.56 -13.81 -26.60
N ALA A 34 -17.19 -15.02 -26.16
CA ALA A 34 -15.83 -15.29 -25.65
C ALA A 34 -14.74 -15.00 -26.70
N ALA A 35 -15.03 -15.28 -27.97
CA ALA A 35 -14.07 -15.11 -29.06
C ALA A 35 -13.87 -13.64 -29.46
N GLN A 36 -14.91 -12.80 -29.35
CA GLN A 36 -14.85 -11.38 -29.70
C GLN A 36 -14.47 -10.48 -28.52
N THR A 37 -14.66 -10.95 -27.28
CA THR A 37 -14.24 -10.25 -26.05
C THR A 37 -12.76 -9.89 -26.14
N LEU A 38 -12.41 -8.64 -25.82
CA LEU A 38 -11.04 -8.12 -25.91
C LEU A 38 -10.39 -8.12 -24.53
N VAL A 39 -9.08 -8.40 -24.47
CA VAL A 39 -8.30 -8.39 -23.23
C VAL A 39 -6.95 -7.75 -23.52
N TRP A 40 -6.57 -6.71 -22.76
CA TRP A 40 -5.32 -5.96 -22.97
C TRP A 40 -4.86 -5.25 -21.69
N GLY A 41 -3.59 -4.88 -21.63
CA GLY A 41 -3.06 -4.01 -20.57
C GLY A 41 -1.72 -4.49 -20.01
N PRO A 42 -1.02 -3.64 -19.26
CA PRO A 42 0.37 -3.85 -18.87
C PRO A 42 0.56 -5.03 -17.90
N GLY A 43 -0.50 -5.42 -17.19
CA GLY A 43 -0.51 -6.61 -16.34
C GLY A 43 -0.48 -7.94 -17.10
N LEU A 44 -0.51 -7.94 -18.43
CA LEU A 44 -0.33 -9.13 -19.27
C LEU A 44 1.11 -9.27 -19.80
N GLU A 45 2.02 -8.39 -19.37
CA GLU A 45 3.39 -8.33 -19.89
C GLU A 45 4.40 -8.75 -18.81
N THR A 46 5.37 -9.59 -19.19
CA THR A 46 6.38 -10.14 -18.27
C THR A 46 7.18 -9.03 -17.57
N ASP A 47 7.72 -8.09 -18.34
CA ASP A 47 8.73 -7.14 -17.88
C ASP A 47 8.19 -5.87 -17.20
N VAL A 48 6.87 -5.61 -17.25
CA VAL A 48 6.22 -4.57 -16.45
C VAL A 48 6.35 -4.94 -14.98
N VAL A 49 6.83 -4.05 -14.11
CA VAL A 49 6.87 -4.30 -12.67
C VAL A 49 6.11 -3.21 -11.94
N LEU A 50 4.98 -3.57 -11.33
CA LEU A 50 4.10 -2.67 -10.58
C LEU A 50 3.71 -3.28 -9.22
N PRO A 51 3.45 -2.45 -8.20
CA PRO A 51 2.90 -2.89 -6.92
C PRO A 51 1.63 -3.72 -7.06
N ALA A 52 0.66 -3.22 -7.83
CA ALA A 52 -0.48 -3.95 -8.33
C ALA A 52 -0.45 -3.91 -9.86
N ARG A 53 -0.40 -5.09 -10.48
CA ARG A 53 -0.49 -5.25 -11.93
C ARG A 53 -1.97 -5.21 -12.32
N PHE A 54 -2.27 -4.74 -13.52
CA PHE A 54 -3.66 -4.62 -13.97
C PHE A 54 -3.81 -4.76 -15.48
N PHE A 55 -4.97 -5.24 -15.91
CA PHE A 55 -5.37 -5.33 -17.31
C PHE A 55 -6.89 -5.19 -17.43
N PHE A 56 -7.38 -5.02 -18.65
CA PHE A 56 -8.76 -4.75 -18.96
C PHE A 56 -9.39 -5.89 -19.75
N ILE A 57 -10.69 -6.07 -19.57
CA ILE A 57 -11.53 -6.95 -20.38
C ILE A 57 -12.67 -6.10 -20.93
N GLN A 58 -12.86 -6.05 -22.25
CA GLN A 58 -14.03 -5.46 -22.88
C GLN A 58 -14.99 -6.57 -23.28
N ALA A 59 -16.19 -6.57 -22.69
CA ALA A 59 -17.24 -7.48 -23.10
C ALA A 59 -17.72 -7.11 -24.51
N VAL A 60 -17.82 -8.11 -25.39
CA VAL A 60 -18.24 -7.94 -26.79
C VAL A 60 -19.28 -9.00 -27.13
N ASP A 61 -20.34 -8.60 -27.82
CA ASP A 61 -21.42 -9.51 -28.21
C ASP A 61 -21.05 -10.39 -29.43
N GLY A 62 -21.96 -11.28 -29.82
CA GLY A 62 -21.80 -12.15 -31.00
C GLY A 62 -21.67 -11.41 -32.34
N SER A 63 -22.03 -10.13 -32.41
CA SER A 63 -21.90 -9.29 -33.61
C SER A 63 -20.56 -8.55 -33.69
N GLY A 64 -19.74 -8.58 -32.63
CA GLY A 64 -18.50 -7.80 -32.53
C GLY A 64 -18.71 -6.39 -31.97
N THR A 65 -19.88 -6.10 -31.37
CA THR A 65 -20.17 -4.79 -30.77
C THR A 65 -19.77 -4.78 -29.30
N ASN A 66 -19.03 -3.76 -28.88
CA ASN A 66 -18.67 -3.56 -27.47
C ASN A 66 -19.93 -3.30 -26.64
N LEU A 67 -20.11 -4.05 -25.56
CA LEU A 67 -21.12 -3.72 -24.57
C LEU A 67 -20.77 -2.38 -23.92
N THR A 68 -21.79 -1.57 -23.67
CA THR A 68 -21.69 -0.27 -22.98
C THR A 68 -22.31 -0.31 -21.58
N THR A 69 -22.78 -1.47 -21.15
CA THR A 69 -23.40 -1.72 -19.85
C THR A 69 -22.86 -3.04 -19.28
N SER A 70 -22.87 -3.16 -17.95
CA SER A 70 -22.39 -4.36 -17.28
C SER A 70 -23.20 -5.60 -17.69
N PRO A 71 -22.53 -6.70 -18.12
CA PRO A 71 -23.14 -8.02 -18.24
C PRO A 71 -23.23 -8.77 -16.88
N GLY A 72 -22.80 -8.16 -15.78
CA GLY A 72 -22.79 -8.70 -14.42
C GLY A 72 -21.39 -8.81 -13.80
N GLU A 73 -21.28 -8.58 -12.50
CA GLU A 73 -19.98 -8.58 -11.79
C GLU A 73 -19.23 -9.93 -11.84
N LYS A 74 -19.96 -11.03 -12.03
CA LYS A 74 -19.42 -12.40 -12.08
C LYS A 74 -19.28 -12.95 -13.50
N THR A 75 -19.36 -12.10 -14.51
CA THR A 75 -19.30 -12.52 -15.92
C THR A 75 -17.98 -13.18 -16.27
N PHE A 76 -16.87 -12.63 -15.79
CA PHE A 76 -15.52 -13.15 -16.06
C PHE A 76 -14.90 -13.75 -14.80
N GLU A 77 -14.33 -14.93 -14.94
CA GLU A 77 -13.47 -15.54 -13.93
C GLU A 77 -12.01 -15.39 -14.37
N VAL A 78 -11.14 -14.96 -13.45
CA VAL A 78 -9.69 -14.86 -13.69
C VAL A 78 -8.94 -15.75 -12.70
N LYS A 79 -8.08 -16.62 -13.24
CA LYS A 79 -7.17 -17.47 -12.46
C LYS A 79 -5.73 -17.22 -12.92
N ILE A 80 -4.83 -16.99 -11.97
CA ILE A 80 -3.40 -16.78 -12.25
C ILE A 80 -2.59 -17.85 -11.52
N GLU A 81 -1.85 -18.64 -12.28
CA GLU A 81 -1.05 -19.76 -11.80
C GLU A 81 0.34 -19.77 -12.44
N SER A 82 1.28 -20.46 -11.79
CA SER A 82 2.62 -20.72 -12.31
C SER A 82 2.76 -22.24 -12.40
N PRO A 83 2.81 -22.84 -13.60
CA PRO A 83 2.95 -24.29 -13.77
C PRO A 83 4.15 -24.90 -13.04
N ALA A 84 5.22 -24.11 -12.87
CA ALA A 84 6.43 -24.53 -12.16
C ALA A 84 6.26 -24.58 -10.63
N GLU A 85 5.20 -23.97 -10.09
CA GLU A 85 5.00 -23.81 -8.65
C GLU A 85 3.77 -24.55 -8.16
N GLN A 86 3.85 -25.15 -6.98
CA GLN A 86 2.71 -25.83 -6.37
C GLN A 86 1.61 -24.84 -5.91
N PHE A 87 2.00 -23.62 -5.53
CA PHE A 87 1.09 -22.58 -5.06
C PHE A 87 1.52 -21.19 -5.53
N THR A 88 0.59 -20.41 -6.07
CA THR A 88 0.79 -18.99 -6.36
C THR A 88 0.23 -18.13 -5.23
N ARG A 89 1.06 -17.25 -4.67
CA ARG A 89 0.64 -16.19 -3.74
C ARG A 89 0.36 -14.92 -4.54
N ILE A 90 -0.80 -14.92 -5.18
CA ILE A 90 -1.29 -13.81 -5.98
C ILE A 90 -2.70 -13.48 -5.51
N TRP A 91 -2.90 -12.23 -5.09
CA TRP A 91 -4.24 -11.73 -4.77
C TRP A 91 -4.84 -11.09 -6.00
N ILE A 92 -6.02 -11.56 -6.44
CA ILE A 92 -6.69 -11.14 -7.67
C ILE A 92 -8.03 -10.49 -7.32
N GLN A 93 -8.38 -9.43 -8.03
CA GLN A 93 -9.73 -8.84 -8.04
C GLN A 93 -10.14 -8.53 -9.47
N VAL A 94 -11.37 -8.92 -9.83
CA VAL A 94 -12.04 -8.52 -11.08
C VAL A 94 -13.05 -7.46 -10.70
N LEU A 95 -12.91 -6.27 -11.27
CA LEU A 95 -13.73 -5.11 -10.95
C LEU A 95 -14.57 -4.73 -12.15
N ASP A 96 -15.90 -4.77 -12.02
CA ASP A 96 -16.83 -4.27 -13.03
C ASP A 96 -16.82 -2.74 -13.07
N ARG A 97 -16.58 -2.14 -14.23
CA ARG A 97 -16.59 -0.67 -14.39
C ARG A 97 -17.97 -0.13 -14.75
N HIS A 98 -18.96 -1.01 -14.89
CA HIS A 98 -20.35 -0.74 -15.25
C HIS A 98 -20.57 -0.10 -16.63
N ASP A 99 -19.52 -0.01 -17.44
CA ASP A 99 -19.51 0.52 -18.81
C ASP A 99 -19.32 -0.60 -19.86
N GLY A 100 -19.56 -1.86 -19.48
CA GLY A 100 -19.32 -3.04 -20.31
C GLY A 100 -17.86 -3.50 -20.35
N SER A 101 -16.98 -2.80 -19.62
CA SER A 101 -15.60 -3.23 -19.41
C SER A 101 -15.33 -3.61 -17.95
N PHE A 102 -14.27 -4.40 -17.75
CA PHE A 102 -13.80 -4.85 -16.44
C PHE A 102 -12.33 -4.48 -16.28
N LEU A 103 -11.94 -4.15 -15.06
CA LEU A 103 -10.57 -3.94 -14.64
C LEU A 103 -10.15 -5.10 -13.76
N VAL A 104 -9.22 -5.90 -14.24
CA VAL A 104 -8.59 -6.94 -13.44
C VAL A 104 -7.33 -6.36 -12.83
N ARG A 105 -7.18 -6.49 -11.51
CA ARG A 105 -5.96 -6.13 -10.81
C ARG A 105 -5.48 -7.28 -9.94
N TYR A 106 -4.17 -7.41 -9.84
CA TYR A 106 -3.57 -8.45 -9.03
C TYR A 106 -2.25 -8.00 -8.41
N ARG A 107 -2.02 -8.46 -7.17
CA ARG A 107 -0.78 -8.22 -6.42
C ARG A 107 -0.04 -9.53 -6.25
N MET A 108 1.22 -9.53 -6.68
CA MET A 108 2.14 -10.64 -6.53
C MET A 108 2.93 -10.47 -5.24
N TYR A 109 3.04 -11.53 -4.45
CA TYR A 109 3.87 -11.56 -3.23
C TYR A 109 5.14 -12.39 -3.42
N ALA A 110 5.37 -12.95 -4.61
CA ALA A 110 6.58 -13.68 -4.96
C ALA A 110 6.89 -13.52 -6.45
N THR A 111 8.14 -13.76 -6.84
CA THR A 111 8.58 -13.81 -8.24
C THR A 111 8.32 -15.21 -8.82
N TYR A 112 7.90 -15.29 -10.08
CA TYR A 112 7.61 -16.57 -10.76
C TYR A 112 8.41 -16.72 -12.06
N THR A 113 8.69 -17.97 -12.46
CA THR A 113 9.42 -18.29 -13.71
C THR A 113 8.61 -18.05 -14.97
N ASP A 114 7.30 -18.22 -14.85
CA ASP A 114 6.29 -17.99 -15.87
C ASP A 114 4.94 -17.86 -15.16
N LEU A 115 4.02 -17.08 -15.73
CA LEU A 115 2.66 -16.94 -15.23
C LEU A 115 1.65 -17.20 -16.34
N HIS A 116 0.65 -18.00 -16.03
CA HIS A 116 -0.49 -18.29 -16.87
C HIS A 116 -1.70 -17.53 -16.32
N ILE A 117 -2.17 -16.55 -17.08
CA ILE A 117 -3.36 -15.76 -16.76
C ILE A 117 -4.52 -16.30 -17.58
N ASN A 118 -5.38 -17.07 -16.91
CA ASN A 118 -6.58 -17.64 -17.48
C ASN A 118 -7.74 -16.67 -17.27
N VAL A 119 -8.23 -16.06 -18.35
CA VAL A 119 -9.49 -15.29 -18.37
C VAL A 119 -10.57 -16.17 -18.99
N LEU A 120 -11.67 -16.38 -18.26
CA LEU A 120 -12.72 -17.32 -18.60
C LEU A 120 -14.10 -16.64 -18.61
N LEU A 121 -14.92 -17.01 -19.60
CA LEU A 121 -16.35 -16.74 -19.67
C LEU A 121 -17.08 -18.09 -19.72
N ASN A 122 -17.91 -18.40 -18.73
CA ASN A 122 -18.62 -19.69 -18.64
C ASN A 122 -17.68 -20.91 -18.83
N ASN A 123 -16.53 -20.90 -18.13
CA ASN A 123 -15.46 -21.91 -18.23
C ASN A 123 -14.76 -22.00 -19.60
N LYS A 124 -15.00 -21.09 -20.54
CA LYS A 124 -14.31 -21.01 -21.83
C LYS A 124 -13.32 -19.86 -21.82
N HIS A 125 -12.12 -20.09 -22.36
CA HIS A 125 -11.13 -19.05 -22.57
C HIS A 125 -11.68 -17.94 -23.48
N VAL A 126 -11.40 -16.70 -23.11
CA VAL A 126 -11.73 -15.52 -23.93
C VAL A 126 -10.47 -14.96 -24.60
N ALA A 127 -10.63 -14.33 -25.76
CA ALA A 127 -9.51 -13.79 -26.52
C ALA A 127 -8.38 -14.83 -26.71
N GLN A 128 -7.14 -14.45 -26.36
CA GLN A 128 -5.94 -15.30 -26.45
C GLN A 128 -5.63 -16.06 -25.15
N SER A 129 -6.58 -16.09 -24.21
CA SER A 129 -6.43 -16.80 -22.93
C SER A 129 -6.13 -18.30 -23.16
N PRO A 130 -5.20 -18.92 -22.40
CA PRO A 130 -4.39 -18.30 -21.35
C PRO A 130 -3.31 -17.35 -21.89
N PHE A 131 -3.16 -16.20 -21.24
CA PHE A 131 -2.04 -15.29 -21.51
C PHE A 131 -0.81 -15.80 -20.75
N ILE A 132 0.24 -16.15 -21.48
CA ILE A 132 1.45 -16.76 -20.92
C ILE A 132 2.56 -15.69 -20.84
N LEU A 133 2.83 -15.22 -19.63
CA LEU A 133 3.98 -14.36 -19.33
C LEU A 133 5.19 -15.27 -19.17
N LYS A 134 5.99 -15.38 -20.23
CA LYS A 134 7.18 -16.23 -20.25
C LYS A 134 8.35 -15.52 -19.58
N GLY A 135 9.15 -16.28 -18.83
CA GLY A 135 10.32 -15.73 -18.16
C GLY A 135 9.96 -15.06 -16.84
N GLN A 136 10.98 -14.50 -16.20
CA GLN A 136 10.91 -14.16 -14.79
C GLN A 136 10.02 -12.95 -14.53
N VAL A 137 8.87 -13.19 -13.92
CA VAL A 137 7.86 -12.18 -13.60
C VAL A 137 8.11 -11.69 -12.19
N TYR A 138 8.72 -10.51 -12.07
CA TYR A 138 9.11 -9.94 -10.79
C TYR A 138 7.94 -9.31 -10.03
N HIS A 139 7.91 -9.55 -8.72
CA HIS A 139 7.03 -8.85 -7.79
C HIS A 139 7.67 -7.54 -7.29
N GLU A 140 6.87 -6.66 -6.68
CA GLU A 140 7.25 -5.30 -6.24
C GLU A 140 8.45 -5.24 -5.29
N GLY A 141 8.57 -6.22 -4.40
CA GLY A 141 9.66 -6.32 -3.41
C GLY A 141 10.98 -6.80 -4.00
N CYS A 142 10.97 -7.33 -5.24
CA CYS A 142 12.17 -7.82 -5.86
C CYS A 142 13.13 -6.68 -6.25
N ASP A 143 14.32 -6.66 -5.66
CA ASP A 143 15.41 -5.80 -6.12
C ASP A 143 16.09 -6.40 -7.35
N CYS A 144 15.56 -6.09 -8.54
CA CYS A 144 16.12 -6.51 -9.81
C CYS A 144 16.00 -5.44 -10.90
N PRO A 145 16.75 -4.33 -10.75
CA PRO A 145 16.61 -3.19 -11.62
C PRO A 145 17.01 -3.52 -13.05
N GLN A 146 16.22 -3.04 -14.00
CA GLN A 146 16.60 -2.98 -15.40
C GLN A 146 17.79 -2.02 -15.54
N THR A 147 18.84 -2.48 -16.20
CA THR A 147 20.08 -1.70 -16.37
C THR A 147 19.94 -0.65 -17.44
N SER A 148 19.20 -0.94 -18.51
CA SER A 148 18.91 0.00 -19.58
C SER A 148 17.61 0.74 -19.32
N GLY A 149 17.74 2.03 -19.07
CA GLY A 149 16.63 2.94 -18.90
C GLY A 149 15.60 2.92 -20.03
N SER A 150 16.06 2.98 -21.28
CA SER A 150 15.18 3.00 -22.45
C SER A 150 14.41 1.70 -22.65
N VAL A 151 15.00 0.55 -22.27
CA VAL A 151 14.31 -0.74 -22.27
C VAL A 151 13.21 -0.74 -21.20
N TRP A 152 13.50 -0.22 -20.01
CA TRP A 152 12.50 -0.11 -18.96
C TRP A 152 11.33 0.81 -19.35
N GLU A 153 11.62 1.98 -19.95
CA GLU A 153 10.59 2.89 -20.45
C GLU A 153 9.68 2.23 -21.50
N ALA A 154 10.28 1.49 -22.44
CA ALA A 154 9.53 0.76 -23.45
C ALA A 154 8.59 -0.29 -22.82
N HIS A 155 9.09 -1.07 -21.84
CA HIS A 155 8.26 -2.06 -21.14
C HIS A 155 7.15 -1.43 -20.29
N MET A 156 7.42 -0.28 -19.65
CA MET A 156 6.42 0.43 -18.84
C MET A 156 5.43 1.26 -19.67
N HIS A 157 5.59 1.27 -21.01
CA HIS A 157 4.83 2.09 -21.95
C HIS A 157 4.86 3.57 -21.58
N CYS A 158 6.03 4.08 -21.22
CA CYS A 158 6.18 5.48 -20.87
C CYS A 158 5.87 6.38 -22.07
N PRO A 159 5.17 7.52 -21.88
CA PRO A 159 5.01 8.50 -22.94
C PRO A 159 6.36 9.07 -23.33
N GLN A 160 6.44 9.63 -24.54
CA GLN A 160 7.69 10.20 -25.05
C GLN A 160 8.21 11.34 -24.16
N SER A 161 7.31 12.16 -23.61
CA SER A 161 7.65 13.19 -22.64
C SER A 161 6.44 13.62 -21.81
N PHE A 162 6.70 14.35 -20.74
CA PHE A 162 5.68 15.01 -19.93
C PHE A 162 5.86 16.54 -20.02
N PRO A 163 4.87 17.29 -20.55
CA PRO A 163 4.97 18.74 -20.70
C PRO A 163 5.26 19.50 -19.39
N GLN A 164 4.76 19.00 -18.26
CA GLN A 164 5.06 19.58 -16.95
C GLN A 164 6.55 19.48 -16.60
N ILE A 165 7.18 18.33 -16.84
CA ILE A 165 8.62 18.13 -16.58
C ILE A 165 9.43 19.07 -17.46
N GLU A 166 9.11 19.14 -18.76
CA GLU A 166 9.80 20.04 -19.70
C GLU A 166 9.69 21.50 -19.26
N SER A 167 8.48 21.94 -18.89
CA SER A 167 8.24 23.31 -18.41
C SER A 167 9.01 23.64 -17.13
N ASP A 168 9.00 22.74 -16.14
CA ASP A 168 9.66 22.97 -14.86
C ASP A 168 11.18 22.97 -14.99
N LEU A 169 11.74 22.03 -15.77
CA LEU A 169 13.18 21.91 -15.98
C LEU A 169 13.76 22.98 -16.90
N ALA A 170 12.98 23.51 -17.86
CA ALA A 170 13.42 24.58 -18.75
C ALA A 170 13.83 25.88 -18.04
N LEU A 171 13.40 26.05 -16.78
CA LEU A 171 13.79 27.18 -15.93
C LEU A 171 15.26 27.10 -15.49
N TYR A 172 15.88 25.93 -15.58
CA TYR A 172 17.22 25.66 -15.07
C TYR A 172 18.17 25.29 -16.21
N ALA A 173 19.02 26.23 -16.62
CA ALA A 173 20.05 25.95 -17.62
C ALA A 173 21.10 24.96 -17.10
N VAL A 174 21.45 25.08 -15.83
CA VAL A 174 22.38 24.21 -15.10
C VAL A 174 21.95 24.07 -13.65
N VAL A 175 22.29 22.93 -13.05
CA VAL A 175 22.10 22.61 -11.64
C VAL A 175 23.48 22.30 -11.06
N ASP A 176 23.88 23.03 -10.02
CA ASP A 176 25.16 22.81 -9.36
C ASP A 176 24.89 22.18 -7.98
N PRO A 177 25.03 20.84 -7.83
CA PRO A 177 24.88 20.15 -6.56
C PRO A 177 25.68 20.77 -5.41
N ASP A 178 26.94 21.13 -5.63
CA ASP A 178 27.82 21.66 -4.57
C ASP A 178 27.34 23.01 -4.06
N ARG A 179 26.94 23.89 -4.97
CA ARG A 179 26.32 25.16 -4.62
C ARG A 179 24.98 24.96 -3.91
N ASN A 180 24.14 24.08 -4.45
CA ASN A 180 22.80 23.83 -3.92
C ASN A 180 22.85 23.27 -2.49
N ALA A 181 23.78 22.34 -2.23
CA ALA A 181 24.02 21.77 -0.91
C ALA A 181 24.42 22.80 0.15
N ASP A 182 25.09 23.89 -0.25
CA ASP A 182 25.45 24.99 0.64
C ASP A 182 24.31 26.01 0.81
N GLU A 183 23.67 26.42 -0.29
CA GLU A 183 22.74 27.56 -0.30
C GLU A 183 21.31 27.20 0.13
N ILE A 184 20.81 26.02 -0.28
CA ILE A 184 19.42 25.62 -0.03
C ILE A 184 19.15 25.41 1.47
N PRO A 185 19.99 24.69 2.23
CA PRO A 185 19.79 24.55 3.68
C PRO A 185 19.81 25.89 4.41
N LYS A 186 20.68 26.83 4.02
CA LYS A 186 20.74 28.18 4.63
C LYS A 186 19.45 28.96 4.41
N ARG A 187 18.82 28.81 3.25
CA ARG A 187 17.60 29.54 2.90
C ARG A 187 16.33 28.90 3.43
N PHE A 188 16.23 27.58 3.41
CA PHE A 188 14.98 26.86 3.69
C PHE A 188 15.07 25.91 4.89
N GLY A 189 16.25 25.38 5.20
CA GLY A 189 16.44 24.28 6.15
C GLY A 189 16.16 24.59 7.63
N GLN A 190 15.97 25.86 8.02
CA GLN A 190 15.59 26.21 9.40
C GLN A 190 14.07 26.26 9.62
N ARG A 191 13.29 26.57 8.57
CA ARG A 191 11.86 26.88 8.70
C ARG A 191 10.94 25.93 7.94
N GLN A 192 11.49 25.18 6.99
CA GLN A 192 10.74 24.27 6.13
C GLN A 192 11.15 22.83 6.42
N SER A 193 10.21 21.91 6.26
CA SER A 193 10.50 20.47 6.28
C SER A 193 11.13 20.09 4.94
N LEU A 194 12.43 19.84 4.93
CA LEU A 194 13.21 19.68 3.71
C LEU A 194 14.10 18.44 3.77
N CYS A 195 14.17 17.71 2.67
CA CYS A 195 15.08 16.57 2.51
C CYS A 195 16.07 16.85 1.39
N HIS A 196 17.33 16.53 1.64
CA HIS A 196 18.39 16.50 0.64
C HIS A 196 18.68 15.05 0.30
N TYR A 197 18.31 14.61 -0.89
CA TYR A 197 18.56 13.26 -1.38
C TYR A 197 19.79 13.21 -2.29
N THR A 198 20.53 12.12 -2.20
CA THR A 198 21.51 11.70 -3.19
C THR A 198 21.22 10.27 -3.60
N ILE A 199 21.04 10.04 -4.89
CA ILE A 199 21.10 8.70 -5.46
C ILE A 199 22.52 8.52 -6.00
N LYS A 200 23.25 7.55 -5.44
CA LYS A 200 24.61 7.20 -5.85
C LYS A 200 24.71 5.69 -6.02
N ASP A 201 25.19 5.24 -7.18
CA ASP A 201 25.29 3.82 -7.51
C ASP A 201 23.95 3.06 -7.30
N ASN A 202 22.84 3.71 -7.66
CA ASN A 202 21.47 3.22 -7.47
C ASN A 202 21.06 2.97 -6.01
N LYS A 203 21.76 3.57 -5.05
CA LYS A 203 21.39 3.59 -3.63
C LYS A 203 20.92 4.98 -3.22
N VAL A 204 19.97 5.03 -2.30
CA VAL A 204 19.32 6.28 -1.86
C VAL A 204 19.92 6.73 -0.54
N TYR A 205 20.44 7.94 -0.51
CA TYR A 205 20.97 8.60 0.69
C TYR A 205 20.19 9.87 0.96
N VAL A 206 20.06 10.26 2.22
CA VAL A 206 19.26 11.44 2.57
C VAL A 206 19.79 12.13 3.81
N GLN A 207 19.65 13.45 3.83
CA GLN A 207 19.81 14.29 5.01
C GLN A 207 18.57 15.17 5.16
N THR A 208 18.10 15.35 6.40
CA THR A 208 16.88 16.12 6.65
C THR A 208 17.18 17.45 7.33
N TYR A 209 16.36 18.46 7.05
CA TYR A 209 16.47 19.81 7.58
C TYR A 209 15.09 20.31 8.05
N GLY A 210 15.08 21.06 9.14
CA GLY A 210 13.89 21.65 9.74
C GLY A 210 13.10 20.71 10.65
N GLU A 211 11.93 21.18 11.09
CA GLU A 211 11.01 20.43 11.95
C GLU A 211 10.00 19.64 11.10
N HIS A 212 9.43 18.55 11.62
CA HIS A 212 8.37 17.75 10.96
C HIS A 212 8.75 17.02 9.66
N VAL A 213 9.97 16.50 9.55
CA VAL A 213 10.46 15.76 8.36
C VAL A 213 9.92 14.33 8.21
N GLY A 214 9.00 13.88 9.07
CA GLY A 214 8.47 12.51 9.04
C GLY A 214 7.70 12.15 7.76
N PHE A 215 7.21 13.15 7.02
CA PHE A 215 6.58 12.95 5.70
C PHE A 215 7.54 12.43 4.63
N ARG A 216 8.86 12.40 4.90
CA ARG A 216 9.84 11.77 4.02
C ARG A 216 9.54 10.31 3.69
N ILE A 217 8.79 9.60 4.54
CA ILE A 217 8.42 8.20 4.31
C ILE A 217 7.79 7.97 2.93
N PHE A 218 7.04 8.94 2.41
CA PHE A 218 6.42 8.85 1.09
C PHE A 218 7.46 8.95 -0.03
N MET A 219 8.43 9.86 0.12
CA MET A 219 9.53 10.04 -0.83
C MET A 219 10.49 8.85 -0.79
N ASP A 220 10.87 8.40 0.40
CA ASP A 220 11.69 7.20 0.62
C ASP A 220 11.05 5.99 -0.07
N SER A 221 9.74 5.78 0.12
CA SER A 221 9.02 4.63 -0.44
C SER A 221 9.06 4.59 -1.97
N ILE A 222 8.84 5.72 -2.65
CA ILE A 222 8.87 5.75 -4.12
C ILE A 222 10.30 5.66 -4.66
N LEU A 223 11.29 6.29 -4.01
CA LEU A 223 12.70 6.18 -4.40
C LEU A 223 13.19 4.74 -4.31
N LEU A 224 12.93 4.07 -3.18
CA LEU A 224 13.29 2.65 -3.04
C LEU A 224 12.56 1.77 -4.06
N SER A 225 11.28 2.06 -4.31
CA SER A 225 10.47 1.31 -5.27
C SER A 225 10.97 1.44 -6.71
N ILE A 226 11.36 2.63 -7.15
CA ILE A 226 11.90 2.83 -8.50
C ILE A 226 13.30 2.25 -8.66
N THR A 227 14.19 2.39 -7.66
CA THR A 227 15.56 1.85 -7.74
C THR A 227 15.60 0.32 -7.76
N ARG A 228 14.56 -0.37 -7.28
CA ARG A 228 14.38 -1.83 -7.45
C ARG A 228 14.00 -2.23 -8.88
N LYS A 229 13.40 -1.33 -9.65
CA LYS A 229 12.82 -1.60 -10.99
C LYS A 229 13.72 -1.19 -12.12
N VAL A 230 14.44 -0.08 -11.97
CA VAL A 230 15.31 0.49 -12.99
C VAL A 230 16.48 1.20 -12.33
N ARG A 231 17.66 1.12 -12.96
CA ARG A 231 18.81 1.89 -12.50
C ARG A 231 18.58 3.37 -12.79
N LEU A 232 18.66 4.18 -11.75
CA LEU A 232 18.67 5.64 -11.86
C LEU A 232 20.09 6.14 -12.12
N PRO A 233 20.26 7.31 -12.77
CA PRO A 233 21.55 7.98 -12.83
C PRO A 233 21.98 8.38 -11.41
N ASP A 234 23.25 8.74 -11.24
CA ASP A 234 23.65 9.47 -10.05
C ASP A 234 22.98 10.85 -10.08
N LEU A 235 22.28 11.23 -9.01
CA LEU A 235 21.68 12.56 -8.90
C LEU A 235 21.58 13.05 -7.45
N GLU A 236 21.63 14.37 -7.28
CA GLU A 236 21.52 15.05 -5.98
C GLU A 236 20.46 16.16 -6.01
N PHE A 237 19.46 16.12 -5.14
CA PHE A 237 18.30 17.00 -5.23
C PHE A 237 17.63 17.27 -3.88
N PHE A 238 16.87 18.36 -3.82
CA PHE A 238 16.15 18.77 -2.62
C PHE A 238 14.65 18.60 -2.81
N VAL A 239 14.00 18.03 -1.80
CA VAL A 239 12.56 17.80 -1.74
C VAL A 239 11.96 18.58 -0.58
N ASN A 240 11.02 19.46 -0.90
CA ASN A 240 10.13 20.11 0.05
C ASN A 240 9.04 19.12 0.47
N LEU A 241 8.92 18.87 1.78
CA LEU A 241 7.88 18.01 2.34
C LEU A 241 6.63 18.79 2.79
N GLY A 242 6.69 20.12 2.81
CA GLY A 242 5.56 20.98 3.18
C GLY A 242 4.53 21.12 2.06
N ASP A 243 3.34 21.62 2.43
CA ASP A 243 2.26 21.89 1.47
C ASP A 243 2.64 22.99 0.46
N TRP A 244 3.25 24.09 0.94
CA TRP A 244 3.49 25.27 0.11
C TRP A 244 4.77 25.14 -0.74
N PRO A 245 4.73 25.47 -2.04
CA PRO A 245 5.95 25.60 -2.86
C PRO A 245 6.83 26.77 -2.39
N LEU A 246 8.14 26.65 -2.60
CA LEU A 246 9.14 27.46 -1.91
C LEU A 246 9.87 28.50 -2.79
N GLU A 247 10.19 28.19 -4.05
CA GLU A 247 11.08 29.01 -4.86
C GLU A 247 10.34 30.18 -5.53
N LYS A 248 10.17 31.27 -4.79
CA LYS A 248 9.45 32.48 -5.24
C LYS A 248 10.28 33.44 -6.10
N ARG A 249 11.60 33.25 -6.21
CA ARG A 249 12.45 34.13 -7.02
C ARG A 249 12.08 34.04 -8.50
N LYS A 250 12.37 35.09 -9.25
CA LYS A 250 12.18 35.16 -10.70
C LYS A 250 13.29 34.37 -11.41
N PRO A 251 13.07 33.83 -12.63
CA PRO A 251 14.10 33.12 -13.39
C PRO A 251 15.35 33.97 -13.70
N SER A 252 15.23 35.30 -13.71
CA SER A 252 16.36 36.23 -13.87
C SER A 252 17.24 36.33 -12.61
N GLU A 253 16.76 35.84 -11.47
CA GLU A 253 17.48 35.79 -10.22
C GLU A 253 18.11 34.41 -10.02
N ARG A 254 18.95 34.27 -8.99
CA ARG A 254 19.55 32.98 -8.62
C ARG A 254 18.51 32.09 -7.93
N ILE A 255 17.80 31.29 -8.73
CA ILE A 255 16.81 30.29 -8.28
C ILE A 255 17.46 28.96 -7.88
N HIS A 256 16.78 28.20 -7.02
CA HIS A 256 17.18 26.85 -6.61
C HIS A 256 16.16 25.81 -7.07
N PRO A 257 16.61 24.66 -7.58
CA PRO A 257 15.71 23.57 -7.94
C PRO A 257 15.22 22.85 -6.68
N ILE A 258 13.95 23.07 -6.34
CA ILE A 258 13.28 22.40 -5.22
C ILE A 258 12.15 21.56 -5.79
N PHE A 259 12.14 20.27 -5.47
CA PHE A 259 11.05 19.36 -5.79
C PHE A 259 9.91 19.54 -4.79
N SER A 260 8.69 19.72 -5.28
CA SER A 260 7.51 19.95 -4.43
C SER A 260 6.30 19.14 -4.92
N TRP A 261 5.43 18.75 -4.00
CA TRP A 261 4.16 18.06 -4.31
C TRP A 261 3.17 18.93 -5.07
N CYS A 262 3.29 20.25 -4.94
CA CYS A 262 2.42 21.23 -5.57
C CYS A 262 3.26 22.41 -6.08
N GLY A 263 2.94 22.88 -7.27
CA GLY A 263 3.48 24.11 -7.85
C GLY A 263 2.50 25.27 -7.73
N SER A 264 2.97 26.47 -8.09
CA SER A 264 2.10 27.62 -8.25
C SER A 264 2.59 28.60 -9.30
N ASN A 265 1.71 29.44 -9.84
CA ASN A 265 2.06 30.48 -10.81
C ASN A 265 3.11 31.48 -10.28
N ASN A 266 3.34 31.50 -8.96
CA ASN A 266 4.27 32.40 -8.29
C ASN A 266 5.56 31.72 -7.83
N THR A 267 5.76 30.44 -8.14
CA THR A 267 6.88 29.62 -7.67
C THR A 267 7.51 28.80 -8.79
N ARG A 268 8.79 28.42 -8.64
CA ARG A 268 9.62 27.78 -9.69
C ARG A 268 10.03 26.36 -9.26
N ASP A 269 9.32 25.81 -8.28
CA ASP A 269 9.47 24.45 -7.82
C ASP A 269 9.21 23.46 -8.96
N ILE A 270 9.95 22.36 -8.95
CA ILE A 270 9.83 21.24 -9.87
C ILE A 270 8.74 20.31 -9.32
N VAL A 271 7.63 20.16 -10.05
CA VAL A 271 6.46 19.46 -9.51
C VAL A 271 6.55 17.96 -9.77
N MET A 272 6.32 17.19 -8.71
CA MET A 272 6.26 15.73 -8.73
C MET A 272 4.86 15.23 -8.33
N PRO A 273 4.51 13.96 -8.64
CA PRO A 273 3.26 13.37 -8.18
C PRO A 273 3.11 13.49 -6.68
N THR A 274 1.93 13.89 -6.20
CA THR A 274 1.68 14.12 -4.78
C THR A 274 1.94 12.87 -3.94
N TYR A 275 2.26 13.05 -2.66
CA TYR A 275 2.49 11.90 -1.77
C TYR A 275 1.25 10.99 -1.71
N ASP A 276 0.04 11.57 -1.78
CA ASP A 276 -1.22 10.84 -1.69
C ASP A 276 -1.44 9.96 -2.94
N LEU A 277 -1.25 10.53 -4.13
CA LEU A 277 -1.35 9.76 -5.38
C LEU A 277 -0.24 8.70 -5.47
N THR A 278 0.98 9.04 -5.05
CA THR A 278 2.13 8.13 -5.03
C THR A 278 1.87 6.96 -4.07
N GLU A 279 1.42 7.23 -2.86
CA GLU A 279 1.01 6.22 -1.87
C GLU A 279 -0.12 5.35 -2.43
N SER A 280 -1.11 5.95 -3.10
CA SER A 280 -2.20 5.21 -3.72
C SER A 280 -1.69 4.14 -4.69
N VAL A 281 -0.66 4.43 -5.48
CA VAL A 281 -0.04 3.49 -6.43
C VAL A 281 0.77 2.40 -5.70
N LEU A 282 1.60 2.78 -4.74
CA LEU A 282 2.48 1.83 -4.02
C LEU A 282 1.67 0.84 -3.16
N GLU A 283 0.58 1.32 -2.58
CA GLU A 283 -0.24 0.60 -1.62
C GLU A 283 -1.56 0.10 -2.21
N THR A 284 -1.77 0.22 -3.52
CA THR A 284 -2.93 -0.38 -4.20
C THR A 284 -2.98 -1.87 -3.88
N MET A 285 -4.14 -2.36 -3.45
CA MET A 285 -4.32 -3.73 -2.93
C MET A 285 -3.40 -4.05 -1.73
N GLY A 286 -3.07 -3.04 -0.93
CA GLY A 286 -2.31 -3.12 0.31
C GLY A 286 -3.10 -2.46 1.44
N ARG A 287 -2.56 -1.39 2.01
CA ARG A 287 -3.16 -0.70 3.17
C ARG A 287 -4.14 0.42 2.82
N VAL A 288 -4.19 0.89 1.57
CA VAL A 288 -5.13 1.94 1.15
C VAL A 288 -6.35 1.34 0.45
N SER A 289 -7.51 1.97 0.67
CA SER A 289 -8.77 1.61 0.02
C SER A 289 -9.14 2.55 -1.13
N LEU A 290 -8.70 3.82 -1.07
CA LEU A 290 -8.87 4.80 -2.13
C LEU A 290 -7.63 4.77 -3.02
N ASP A 291 -7.81 4.31 -4.25
CA ASP A 291 -6.77 4.27 -5.28
C ASP A 291 -7.39 4.41 -6.68
N MET A 292 -6.55 4.73 -7.66
CA MET A 292 -6.95 4.99 -9.04
C MET A 292 -7.59 3.80 -9.76
N LEU A 293 -7.38 2.56 -9.28
CA LEU A 293 -8.03 1.36 -9.81
C LEU A 293 -9.38 1.12 -9.12
N SER A 294 -9.44 1.26 -7.80
CA SER A 294 -10.68 1.09 -7.01
C SER A 294 -11.77 2.07 -7.43
N VAL A 295 -11.43 3.33 -7.69
CA VAL A 295 -12.41 4.35 -8.12
C VAL A 295 -13.17 3.91 -9.37
N GLN A 296 -12.51 3.26 -10.33
CA GLN A 296 -13.10 2.94 -11.64
C GLN A 296 -14.27 1.97 -11.57
N ALA A 297 -14.40 1.21 -10.49
CA ALA A 297 -15.49 0.27 -10.24
C ALA A 297 -16.43 0.71 -9.11
N ASN A 298 -16.15 1.86 -8.50
CA ASN A 298 -16.93 2.39 -7.38
C ASN A 298 -17.46 3.79 -7.74
N THR A 299 -17.97 3.94 -8.96
CA THR A 299 -18.43 5.22 -9.50
C THR A 299 -19.91 5.52 -9.19
N GLY A 300 -20.50 4.87 -8.20
CA GLY A 300 -21.91 5.08 -7.83
C GLY A 300 -22.92 4.66 -8.93
N PRO A 301 -24.18 5.11 -8.83
CA PRO A 301 -25.25 4.70 -9.75
C PRO A 301 -25.05 5.26 -11.17
N PRO A 302 -25.76 4.73 -12.18
CA PRO A 302 -25.79 5.27 -13.53
C PRO A 302 -26.14 6.77 -13.55
N TRP A 303 -25.64 7.50 -14.56
CA TRP A 303 -25.81 8.96 -14.64
C TRP A 303 -27.25 9.47 -14.41
N PRO A 304 -28.31 8.88 -15.00
CA PRO A 304 -29.69 9.34 -14.79
C PRO A 304 -30.18 9.22 -13.34
N GLU A 305 -29.59 8.33 -12.56
CA GLU A 305 -29.97 8.05 -11.16
C GLU A 305 -29.13 8.85 -10.15
N LYS A 306 -28.06 9.52 -10.61
CA LYS A 306 -27.23 10.37 -9.76
C LYS A 306 -28.02 11.60 -9.30
N ASN A 307 -27.79 11.99 -8.06
CA ASN A 307 -28.35 13.20 -7.48
C ASN A 307 -27.81 14.46 -8.22
N SER A 308 -28.71 15.37 -8.58
CA SER A 308 -28.42 16.59 -9.34
C SER A 308 -28.09 17.81 -8.46
N THR A 309 -27.86 17.62 -7.17
CA THR A 309 -27.28 18.62 -6.27
C THR A 309 -25.75 18.54 -6.33
N ALA A 310 -25.06 19.69 -6.40
CA ALA A 310 -23.61 19.71 -6.40
C ALA A 310 -23.05 19.37 -5.01
N PHE A 311 -22.00 18.56 -4.97
CA PHE A 311 -21.56 17.92 -3.73
C PHE A 311 -20.14 18.28 -3.33
N TRP A 312 -19.94 18.47 -2.03
CA TRP A 312 -18.63 18.65 -1.42
C TRP A 312 -18.61 18.26 0.06
N ARG A 313 -17.52 17.65 0.52
CA ARG A 313 -17.21 17.48 1.93
C ARG A 313 -15.73 17.74 2.18
N GLY A 314 -15.41 18.43 3.25
CA GLY A 314 -14.01 18.67 3.61
C GLY A 314 -13.84 19.55 4.82
N ARG A 315 -12.61 20.02 5.01
CA ARG A 315 -12.20 20.93 6.09
C ARG A 315 -12.06 22.37 5.60
N ASP A 316 -12.06 23.28 6.56
CA ASP A 316 -11.97 24.74 6.45
C ASP A 316 -10.61 25.29 5.97
N SER A 317 -9.82 24.56 5.20
CA SER A 317 -8.42 24.97 4.92
C SER A 317 -8.23 26.17 3.97
N ARG A 318 -9.29 26.89 3.60
CA ARG A 318 -9.25 28.05 2.69
C ARG A 318 -10.57 28.84 2.75
N GLN A 319 -10.52 30.16 2.54
CA GLN A 319 -11.67 31.05 2.65
C GLN A 319 -12.81 30.67 1.70
N GLU A 320 -12.51 30.31 0.47
CA GLU A 320 -13.48 29.94 -0.56
C GLU A 320 -14.29 28.69 -0.18
N ARG A 321 -13.76 27.83 0.70
CA ARG A 321 -14.53 26.71 1.28
C ARG A 321 -15.56 27.17 2.30
N LEU A 322 -15.27 28.23 3.06
CA LEU A 322 -16.23 28.85 3.98
C LEU A 322 -17.38 29.48 3.18
N GLU A 323 -17.06 30.18 2.09
CA GLU A 323 -18.06 30.76 1.19
C GLU A 323 -18.89 29.68 0.50
N LEU A 324 -18.28 28.56 0.07
CA LEU A 324 -19.03 27.41 -0.46
C LEU A 324 -20.07 26.88 0.54
N VAL A 325 -19.70 26.71 1.81
CA VAL A 325 -20.63 26.18 2.82
C VAL A 325 -21.73 27.18 3.15
N LYS A 326 -21.43 28.49 3.23
CA LYS A 326 -22.46 29.53 3.33
C LYS A 326 -23.43 29.49 2.14
N LEU A 327 -22.89 29.37 0.92
CA LEU A 327 -23.67 29.28 -0.30
C LEU A 327 -24.55 28.03 -0.33
N SER A 328 -24.04 26.88 0.15
CA SER A 328 -24.83 25.66 0.30
C SER A 328 -25.98 25.81 1.28
N ARG A 329 -25.79 26.54 2.39
CA ARG A 329 -26.88 26.84 3.32
C ARG A 329 -27.93 27.77 2.74
N ALA A 330 -27.53 28.71 1.90
CA ALA A 330 -28.46 29.60 1.20
C ALA A 330 -29.20 28.90 0.06
N HIS A 331 -28.59 27.88 -0.57
CA HIS A 331 -29.13 27.16 -1.73
C HIS A 331 -29.03 25.64 -1.57
N PRO A 332 -29.70 25.03 -0.57
CA PRO A 332 -29.56 23.61 -0.24
C PRO A 332 -30.05 22.67 -1.36
N ASP A 333 -30.99 23.12 -2.20
CA ASP A 333 -31.47 22.36 -3.36
C ASP A 333 -30.43 22.31 -4.51
N SER A 334 -29.48 23.26 -4.51
CA SER A 334 -28.44 23.38 -5.54
C SER A 334 -27.10 22.83 -5.11
N ILE A 335 -26.72 23.03 -3.85
CA ILE A 335 -25.43 22.63 -3.32
C ILE A 335 -25.62 21.92 -1.98
N ASN A 336 -24.97 20.77 -1.85
CA ASN A 336 -24.82 20.01 -0.63
C ASN A 336 -23.34 20.00 -0.24
N ALA A 337 -22.91 21.03 0.47
CA ALA A 337 -21.55 21.21 0.96
C ALA A 337 -21.56 21.42 2.48
N ALA A 338 -20.69 20.70 3.19
CA ALA A 338 -20.59 20.82 4.64
C ALA A 338 -19.18 20.51 5.14
N PHE A 339 -18.83 21.08 6.30
CA PHE A 339 -17.56 20.83 6.95
C PHE A 339 -17.56 19.55 7.78
N THR A 340 -16.49 18.78 7.68
CA THR A 340 -16.25 17.61 8.54
C THR A 340 -15.46 17.96 9.79
N ASN A 341 -14.65 19.03 9.73
CA ASN A 341 -13.85 19.52 10.85
C ASN A 341 -13.40 20.98 10.61
N PHE A 342 -13.01 21.68 11.68
CA PHE A 342 -12.36 22.99 11.64
C PHE A 342 -10.97 22.93 12.28
N PHE A 343 -10.00 23.55 11.63
CA PHE A 343 -8.62 23.64 12.12
C PHE A 343 -7.97 25.01 11.85
N PHE A 344 -8.35 25.67 10.76
CA PHE A 344 -7.68 26.88 10.27
C PHE A 344 -8.44 28.17 10.61
N PHE A 345 -9.75 28.07 10.76
CA PHE A 345 -10.65 29.16 11.09
C PHE A 345 -11.44 28.84 12.35
N LYS A 346 -12.00 29.89 12.96
CA LYS A 346 -12.91 29.71 14.08
C LYS A 346 -14.23 29.14 13.57
N HIS A 347 -14.65 28.00 14.13
CA HIS A 347 -15.96 27.44 13.83
C HIS A 347 -17.06 28.35 14.39
N ASP A 348 -17.94 28.79 13.50
CA ASP A 348 -19.19 29.46 13.82
C ASP A 348 -20.35 28.63 13.24
N GLU A 349 -20.99 27.84 14.11
CA GLU A 349 -22.10 26.98 13.71
C GLU A 349 -23.29 27.78 13.14
N SER A 350 -23.50 29.02 13.60
CA SER A 350 -24.59 29.86 13.10
C SER A 350 -24.42 30.19 11.61
N LEU A 351 -23.16 30.33 11.16
CA LEU A 351 -22.80 30.62 9.77
C LEU A 351 -22.59 29.35 8.93
N TYR A 352 -21.93 28.32 9.47
CA TYR A 352 -21.46 27.17 8.69
C TYR A 352 -22.21 25.86 8.94
N GLY A 353 -23.00 25.81 10.01
CA GLY A 353 -23.83 24.67 10.36
C GLY A 353 -23.04 23.68 11.21
N PRO A 354 -23.70 22.60 11.66
CA PRO A 354 -23.05 21.58 12.45
C PRO A 354 -22.01 20.84 11.61
N LEU A 355 -20.97 20.32 12.26
CA LEU A 355 -20.02 19.43 11.62
C LEU A 355 -20.72 18.13 11.21
N VAL A 356 -20.42 17.65 10.01
CA VAL A 356 -20.93 16.37 9.51
C VAL A 356 -19.85 15.29 9.56
N LYS A 357 -20.26 14.02 9.58
CA LYS A 357 -19.31 12.91 9.52
C LYS A 357 -18.57 12.89 8.19
N HIS A 358 -17.37 12.32 8.21
CA HIS A 358 -16.67 11.95 6.99
C HIS A 358 -17.54 11.04 6.13
N VAL A 359 -17.54 11.31 4.82
CA VAL A 359 -18.23 10.53 3.80
C VAL A 359 -17.19 9.73 3.04
N SER A 360 -17.49 8.46 2.75
CA SER A 360 -16.62 7.64 1.91
C SER A 360 -16.40 8.34 0.57
N PHE A 361 -15.18 8.31 0.04
CA PHE A 361 -14.91 8.96 -1.24
C PHE A 361 -15.76 8.36 -2.37
N PHE A 362 -16.06 7.06 -2.32
CA PHE A 362 -16.93 6.41 -3.30
C PHE A 362 -18.38 6.92 -3.27
N ASP A 363 -18.85 7.42 -2.13
CA ASP A 363 -20.19 8.00 -2.00
C ASP A 363 -20.31 9.37 -2.67
N PHE A 364 -19.18 10.03 -2.99
CA PHE A 364 -19.20 11.28 -3.76
C PHE A 364 -19.85 11.03 -5.12
N PHE A 365 -19.57 9.90 -5.76
CA PHE A 365 -20.10 9.57 -7.07
C PHE A 365 -21.60 9.27 -7.10
N LYS A 366 -22.32 9.37 -5.98
CA LYS A 366 -23.79 9.44 -5.97
C LYS A 366 -24.33 10.75 -6.55
N TYR A 367 -23.48 11.76 -6.73
CA TYR A 367 -23.84 13.09 -7.22
C TYR A 367 -23.23 13.36 -8.60
N LYS A 368 -23.97 14.01 -9.50
CA LYS A 368 -23.50 14.38 -10.84
C LYS A 368 -22.35 15.39 -10.80
N TYR A 369 -22.45 16.37 -9.91
CA TYR A 369 -21.62 17.58 -9.92
C TYR A 369 -20.67 17.59 -8.71
N GLN A 370 -19.38 17.36 -8.93
CA GLN A 370 -18.35 17.31 -7.87
C GLN A 370 -17.61 18.62 -7.78
N ILE A 371 -17.71 19.32 -6.65
CA ILE A 371 -17.00 20.59 -6.48
C ILE A 371 -15.56 20.30 -6.03
N ASN A 372 -14.57 20.86 -6.73
CA ASN A 372 -13.16 20.78 -6.36
C ASN A 372 -12.60 22.19 -6.09
N ILE A 373 -12.50 22.51 -4.80
CA ILE A 373 -11.87 23.74 -4.28
C ILE A 373 -10.58 23.36 -3.58
N ASP A 374 -9.54 24.11 -3.88
CA ASP A 374 -8.24 23.99 -3.25
C ASP A 374 -8.29 24.13 -1.72
N GLY A 375 -7.30 23.56 -1.05
CA GLY A 375 -7.12 23.69 0.38
C GLY A 375 -6.06 24.71 0.70
N THR A 376 -5.10 24.33 1.54
CA THR A 376 -3.84 25.06 1.69
C THR A 376 -3.24 25.29 0.29
N VAL A 377 -3.10 24.22 -0.50
CA VAL A 377 -2.66 24.22 -1.89
C VAL A 377 -3.64 23.43 -2.78
N ALA A 378 -3.21 22.98 -3.96
CA ALA A 378 -4.02 22.15 -4.86
C ALA A 378 -4.68 20.98 -4.10
N ALA A 379 -5.94 20.69 -4.41
CA ALA A 379 -6.69 19.66 -3.71
C ALA A 379 -6.35 18.25 -4.25
N TYR A 380 -5.60 17.46 -3.49
CA TYR A 380 -5.18 16.09 -3.85
C TYR A 380 -6.33 15.08 -4.06
N ARG A 381 -7.59 15.51 -3.90
CA ARG A 381 -8.75 14.70 -4.28
C ARG A 381 -9.06 14.73 -5.78
N LEU A 382 -8.56 15.73 -6.51
CA LEU A 382 -8.87 15.90 -7.93
C LEU A 382 -8.58 14.65 -8.78
N PRO A 383 -7.43 13.93 -8.66
CA PRO A 383 -7.19 12.74 -9.49
C PRO A 383 -8.30 11.68 -9.34
N TYR A 384 -8.79 11.47 -8.11
CA TYR A 384 -9.87 10.52 -7.86
C TYR A 384 -11.24 11.03 -8.30
N LEU A 385 -11.52 12.33 -8.15
CA LEU A 385 -12.76 12.91 -8.67
C LEU A 385 -12.85 12.76 -10.18
N LEU A 386 -11.74 13.02 -10.88
CA LEU A 386 -11.64 12.84 -12.33
C LEU A 386 -11.83 11.38 -12.71
N ALA A 387 -11.22 10.42 -12.00
CA ALA A 387 -11.36 8.99 -12.30
C ALA A 387 -12.79 8.43 -12.13
N GLY A 388 -13.67 9.15 -11.43
CA GLY A 388 -15.10 8.82 -11.31
C GLY A 388 -15.88 9.10 -12.59
N ASN A 389 -17.20 8.85 -12.57
CA ASN A 389 -18.10 9.11 -13.70
C ASN A 389 -19.03 10.33 -13.45
N SER A 390 -18.56 11.27 -12.63
CA SER A 390 -19.23 12.53 -12.32
C SER A 390 -18.44 13.69 -12.94
N VAL A 391 -19.11 14.81 -13.25
CA VAL A 391 -18.41 16.00 -13.77
C VAL A 391 -17.81 16.82 -12.62
N VAL A 392 -16.58 17.27 -12.79
CA VAL A 392 -15.88 18.09 -11.81
C VAL A 392 -16.08 19.57 -12.10
N LEU A 393 -16.52 20.34 -11.11
CA LEU A 393 -16.49 21.80 -11.10
C LEU A 393 -15.21 22.24 -10.39
N LYS A 394 -14.20 22.62 -11.16
CA LYS A 394 -12.86 22.94 -10.63
C LYS A 394 -12.68 24.44 -10.51
N GLN A 395 -12.34 24.89 -9.31
CA GLN A 395 -11.92 26.27 -9.06
C GLN A 395 -10.67 26.62 -9.89
N ASP A 396 -10.70 27.78 -10.53
CA ASP A 396 -9.55 28.42 -11.11
C ASP A 396 -8.58 28.84 -10.01
N SER A 397 -7.36 28.35 -10.09
CA SER A 397 -6.39 28.48 -9.02
C SER A 397 -4.99 28.58 -9.59
N GLY A 398 -4.16 29.38 -8.93
CA GLY A 398 -2.74 29.45 -9.22
C GLY A 398 -1.96 28.22 -8.73
N TYR A 399 -2.56 27.28 -7.99
CA TYR A 399 -1.91 26.04 -7.57
C TYR A 399 -2.18 24.90 -8.55
N TYR A 400 -1.17 24.06 -8.75
CA TYR A 400 -1.27 22.93 -9.67
C TYR A 400 -0.50 21.70 -9.17
N GLU A 401 -0.98 20.53 -9.57
CA GLU A 401 -0.28 19.24 -9.44
C GLU A 401 0.36 18.86 -10.78
N HIS A 402 1.23 17.84 -10.78
CA HIS A 402 2.05 17.43 -11.93
C HIS A 402 1.28 17.15 -13.25
N PHE A 403 -0.02 16.84 -13.17
CA PHE A 403 -0.85 16.49 -14.33
C PHE A 403 -1.76 17.63 -14.82
N TYR A 404 -1.83 18.75 -14.08
CA TYR A 404 -2.78 19.82 -14.39
C TYR A 404 -2.50 20.47 -15.75
N TYR A 405 -1.24 20.46 -16.21
CA TYR A 405 -0.86 20.94 -17.54
C TYR A 405 -1.65 20.24 -18.66
N GLY A 406 -1.97 18.96 -18.49
CA GLY A 406 -2.74 18.18 -19.47
C GLY A 406 -4.25 18.42 -19.38
N LEU A 407 -4.74 19.01 -18.30
CA LEU A 407 -6.17 19.27 -18.12
C LEU A 407 -6.58 20.53 -18.88
N ARG A 408 -7.74 20.45 -19.52
CA ARG A 408 -8.33 21.54 -20.30
C ARG A 408 -9.74 21.88 -19.79
N PRO A 409 -10.01 23.16 -19.49
CA PRO A 409 -11.34 23.60 -19.09
C PRO A 409 -12.35 23.35 -20.22
N TRP A 410 -13.59 23.01 -19.85
CA TRP A 410 -14.70 22.63 -20.75
C TRP A 410 -14.48 21.36 -21.59
N GLU A 411 -13.30 20.75 -21.51
CA GLU A 411 -13.04 19.41 -22.08
C GLU A 411 -13.05 18.36 -20.97
N HIS A 412 -12.29 18.59 -19.89
CA HIS A 412 -12.10 17.60 -18.81
C HIS A 412 -12.84 17.95 -17.51
N TYR A 413 -13.21 19.22 -17.34
CA TYR A 413 -13.89 19.73 -16.16
C TYR A 413 -14.59 21.06 -16.47
N ILE A 414 -15.55 21.46 -15.65
CA ILE A 414 -16.22 22.76 -15.74
C ILE A 414 -15.43 23.77 -14.88
N PRO A 415 -14.85 24.83 -15.45
CA PRO A 415 -14.12 25.84 -14.68
C PRO A 415 -15.07 26.73 -13.88
N VAL A 416 -14.68 27.03 -12.65
CA VAL A 416 -15.34 27.99 -11.75
C VAL A 416 -14.34 29.08 -11.42
N ARG A 417 -14.75 30.36 -11.37
CA ARG A 417 -13.86 31.47 -11.03
C ARG A 417 -13.18 31.27 -9.69
N ALA A 418 -11.99 31.85 -9.54
CA ALA A 418 -11.22 31.79 -8.30
C ALA A 418 -12.01 32.27 -7.07
N ASP A 419 -12.87 33.28 -7.21
CA ASP A 419 -13.73 33.83 -6.16
C ASP A 419 -15.04 33.07 -5.94
N MET A 420 -15.27 31.97 -6.68
CA MET A 420 -16.48 31.14 -6.65
C MET A 420 -17.77 31.87 -7.08
N GLY A 421 -17.68 33.10 -7.58
CA GLY A 421 -18.84 33.98 -7.83
C GLY A 421 -19.79 33.48 -8.92
N ASP A 422 -19.32 32.60 -9.81
CA ASP A 422 -20.09 31.98 -10.88
C ASP A 422 -20.51 30.52 -10.58
N LEU A 423 -20.28 29.99 -9.38
CA LEU A 423 -20.54 28.58 -9.09
C LEU A 423 -22.00 28.17 -9.33
N LEU A 424 -22.98 28.99 -8.89
CA LEU A 424 -24.40 28.70 -9.11
C LEU A 424 -24.75 28.72 -10.61
N GLU A 425 -24.19 29.65 -11.37
CA GLU A 425 -24.35 29.72 -12.82
C GLU A 425 -23.79 28.46 -13.49
N LYS A 426 -22.61 27.98 -13.08
CA LYS A 426 -22.00 26.75 -13.62
C LYS A 426 -22.79 25.50 -13.27
N ILE A 427 -23.34 25.41 -12.05
CA ILE A 427 -24.23 24.32 -11.66
C ILE A 427 -25.51 24.35 -12.50
N GLN A 428 -26.10 25.54 -12.70
CA GLN A 428 -27.30 25.69 -13.51
C GLN A 428 -27.04 25.32 -14.97
N TRP A 429 -25.94 25.80 -15.55
CA TRP A 429 -25.52 25.41 -16.90
C TRP A 429 -25.38 23.89 -17.03
N ALA A 430 -24.74 23.23 -16.07
CA ALA A 430 -24.53 21.77 -16.10
C ALA A 430 -25.86 20.99 -16.03
N ARG A 431 -26.87 21.53 -15.34
CA ARG A 431 -28.22 20.96 -15.29
C ARG A 431 -28.98 21.15 -16.60
N ASP A 432 -28.85 22.32 -17.20
CA ASP A 432 -29.51 22.67 -18.47
C ASP A 432 -28.87 21.95 -19.66
N HIS A 433 -27.61 21.52 -19.53
CA HIS A 433 -26.82 20.82 -20.55
C HIS A 433 -26.36 19.45 -20.03
N ASP A 434 -27.29 18.64 -19.50
CA ASP A 434 -26.98 17.39 -18.77
C ASP A 434 -26.10 16.40 -19.55
N GLU A 435 -26.36 16.21 -20.84
CA GLU A 435 -25.54 15.31 -21.67
C GLU A 435 -24.15 15.91 -21.95
N GLU A 436 -24.03 17.22 -22.18
CA GLU A 436 -22.73 17.87 -22.34
C GLU A 436 -21.91 17.78 -21.05
N ALA A 437 -22.53 18.01 -19.88
CA ALA A 437 -21.90 17.86 -18.58
C ALA A 437 -21.41 16.42 -18.36
N LYS A 438 -22.20 15.42 -18.75
CA LYS A 438 -21.81 14.01 -18.72
C LYS A 438 -20.61 13.74 -19.63
N GLN A 439 -20.59 14.26 -20.85
CA GLN A 439 -19.47 14.08 -21.78
C GLN A 439 -18.18 14.70 -21.25
N ILE A 440 -18.25 15.89 -20.62
CA ILE A 440 -17.10 16.51 -19.94
C ILE A 440 -16.61 15.61 -18.79
N GLY A 441 -17.52 15.06 -17.99
CA GLY A 441 -17.19 14.10 -16.93
C GLY A 441 -16.49 12.85 -17.47
N LEU A 442 -16.99 12.26 -18.56
CA LEU A 442 -16.38 11.09 -19.21
C LEU A 442 -15.00 11.40 -19.80
N ALA A 443 -14.81 12.59 -20.39
CA ALA A 443 -13.52 13.03 -20.88
C ALA A 443 -12.49 13.21 -19.75
N GLY A 444 -12.89 13.83 -18.63
CA GLY A 444 -12.08 13.92 -17.41
C GLY A 444 -11.71 12.53 -16.85
N GLN A 445 -12.66 11.59 -16.87
CA GLN A 445 -12.44 10.20 -16.50
C GLN A 445 -11.42 9.52 -17.40
N GLN A 446 -11.58 9.66 -18.71
CA GLN A 446 -10.66 9.06 -19.67
C GLN A 446 -9.25 9.63 -19.52
N PHE A 447 -9.11 10.94 -19.26
CA PHE A 447 -7.83 11.55 -18.97
C PHE A 447 -7.17 10.90 -17.75
N ALA A 448 -7.88 10.77 -16.63
CA ALA A 448 -7.35 10.17 -15.41
C ALA A 448 -6.98 8.68 -15.62
N ARG A 449 -7.84 7.91 -16.29
CA ARG A 449 -7.60 6.49 -16.62
C ARG A 449 -6.42 6.29 -17.56
N THR A 450 -6.02 7.30 -18.32
CA THR A 450 -4.88 7.21 -19.26
C THR A 450 -3.58 7.70 -18.62
N ASN A 451 -3.64 8.80 -17.87
CA ASN A 451 -2.45 9.55 -17.47
C ASN A 451 -2.04 9.36 -16.00
N LEU A 452 -2.93 8.81 -15.15
CA LEU A 452 -2.72 8.77 -13.69
C LEU A 452 -2.68 7.34 -13.12
N MET A 453 -2.49 6.34 -13.97
CA MET A 453 -2.29 4.95 -13.54
C MET A 453 -0.87 4.72 -13.02
N GLY A 454 -0.67 3.59 -12.33
CA GLY A 454 0.60 3.29 -11.68
C GLY A 454 1.82 3.33 -12.61
N ASN A 455 1.70 2.82 -13.84
CA ASN A 455 2.77 2.89 -14.84
C ASN A 455 3.12 4.35 -15.18
N SER A 456 2.13 5.21 -15.42
CA SER A 456 2.35 6.63 -15.72
C SER A 456 3.03 7.38 -14.58
N ILE A 457 2.69 7.07 -13.32
CA ILE A 457 3.34 7.67 -12.14
C ILE A 457 4.82 7.28 -12.06
N PHE A 458 5.16 6.00 -12.25
CA PHE A 458 6.56 5.56 -12.31
C PHE A 458 7.32 6.20 -13.47
N CYS A 459 6.70 6.27 -14.66
CA CYS A 459 7.29 6.92 -15.82
C CYS A 459 7.59 8.40 -15.57
N TYR A 460 6.69 9.13 -14.90
CA TYR A 460 6.91 10.54 -14.55
C TYR A 460 8.13 10.71 -13.66
N TYR A 461 8.22 9.96 -12.56
CA TYR A 461 9.39 10.02 -11.67
C TYR A 461 10.69 9.69 -12.40
N TYR A 462 10.69 8.62 -13.20
CA TYR A 462 11.87 8.19 -13.94
C TYR A 462 12.35 9.27 -14.92
N GLN A 463 11.46 9.79 -15.78
CA GLN A 463 11.81 10.81 -16.76
C GLN A 463 12.20 12.13 -16.10
N LEU A 464 11.59 12.47 -14.96
CA LEU A 464 11.96 13.64 -14.18
C LEU A 464 13.41 13.54 -13.67
N TYR A 465 13.78 12.41 -13.07
CA TYR A 465 15.15 12.21 -12.59
C TYR A 465 16.16 12.18 -13.74
N GLN A 466 15.82 11.57 -14.88
CA GLN A 466 16.68 11.56 -16.06
C GLN A 466 16.87 12.95 -16.66
N GLY A 467 15.80 13.75 -16.74
CA GLY A 467 15.86 15.13 -17.20
C GLY A 467 16.69 16.00 -16.26
N TYR A 468 16.46 15.88 -14.94
CA TYR A 468 17.14 16.67 -13.93
C TYR A 468 18.63 16.32 -13.81
N ALA A 469 18.99 15.03 -13.85
CA ALA A 469 20.38 14.58 -13.77
C ALA A 469 21.25 15.17 -14.90
N LYS A 470 20.68 15.33 -16.11
CA LYS A 470 21.38 15.95 -17.25
C LYS A 470 21.74 17.42 -17.04
N LEU A 471 21.07 18.09 -16.11
CA LEU A 471 21.36 19.49 -15.79
C LEU A 471 22.51 19.62 -14.78
N GLN A 472 22.93 18.54 -14.12
CA GLN A 472 23.91 18.60 -13.04
C GLN A 472 25.34 18.78 -13.57
N VAL A 473 26.02 19.84 -13.13
CA VAL A 473 27.37 20.20 -13.62
C VAL A 473 28.51 19.75 -12.70
N THR A 474 28.21 19.38 -11.45
CA THR A 474 29.17 18.73 -10.54
C THR A 474 28.71 17.30 -10.26
N GLU A 475 29.66 16.42 -9.90
CA GLU A 475 29.33 15.03 -9.60
C GLU A 475 28.48 14.92 -8.31
N PRO A 476 27.31 14.24 -8.36
CA PRO A 476 26.54 13.91 -7.16
C PRO A 476 27.36 13.04 -6.19
N LYS A 477 27.36 13.39 -4.91
CA LYS A 477 28.15 12.69 -3.89
C LYS A 477 27.39 12.52 -2.58
N VAL A 478 27.63 11.38 -1.92
CA VAL A 478 27.12 11.15 -0.57
C VAL A 478 27.83 12.12 0.37
N ARG A 479 27.09 13.08 0.94
CA ARG A 479 27.63 14.12 1.80
C ARG A 479 27.71 13.68 3.25
N GLU A 480 28.57 14.34 4.02
CA GLU A 480 28.65 14.14 5.46
C GLU A 480 27.29 14.39 6.12
N GLY A 481 26.85 13.46 6.96
CA GLY A 481 25.54 13.52 7.63
C GLY A 481 24.38 12.96 6.83
N MET A 482 24.60 12.46 5.60
CA MET A 482 23.60 11.67 4.89
C MET A 482 23.53 10.24 5.43
N GLU A 483 22.32 9.74 5.65
CA GLU A 483 22.04 8.35 5.99
C GLU A 483 21.62 7.55 4.76
N LEU A 484 21.96 6.26 4.72
CA LEU A 484 21.47 5.32 3.73
C LEU A 484 20.00 4.98 4.03
N VAL A 485 19.14 5.12 3.03
CA VAL A 485 17.77 4.61 3.08
C VAL A 485 17.81 3.17 2.59
N GLU A 486 17.66 2.23 3.52
CA GLU A 486 17.77 0.80 3.22
C GLU A 486 16.57 0.29 2.41
N GLN A 487 16.84 -0.61 1.47
CA GLN A 487 15.78 -1.38 0.82
C GLN A 487 15.07 -2.28 1.85
N PRO A 488 13.75 -2.46 1.76
CA PRO A 488 13.06 -3.39 2.65
C PRO A 488 13.55 -4.82 2.40
N SER A 489 13.86 -5.56 3.46
CA SER A 489 14.15 -6.99 3.40
C SER A 489 12.84 -7.80 3.41
N ASP A 490 12.69 -8.70 2.42
CA ASP A 490 11.63 -9.70 2.39
C ASP A 490 12.24 -11.12 2.36
N ASP A 491 12.55 -11.63 3.55
CA ASP A 491 13.10 -12.97 3.72
C ASP A 491 12.06 -14.08 3.46
N LEU A 492 10.77 -13.74 3.39
CA LEU A 492 9.70 -14.71 3.16
C LEU A 492 9.58 -15.06 1.67
N PHE A 493 9.95 -14.13 0.79
CA PHE A 493 9.87 -14.28 -0.66
C PHE A 493 11.13 -13.78 -1.35
N PRO A 494 12.27 -14.45 -1.10
CA PRO A 494 13.55 -14.02 -1.64
C PRO A 494 13.48 -13.95 -3.17
N CYS A 495 13.89 -12.81 -3.72
CA CYS A 495 14.02 -12.65 -5.15
C CYS A 495 15.45 -12.96 -5.60
N SER A 496 15.58 -13.85 -6.59
CA SER A 496 16.84 -14.01 -7.33
C SER A 496 16.80 -13.12 -8.56
N CYS A 497 17.63 -12.07 -8.56
CA CYS A 497 17.73 -11.20 -9.73
C CYS A 497 18.56 -11.84 -10.84
N HIS A 498 17.99 -11.94 -12.04
CA HIS A 498 18.68 -12.53 -13.20
C HIS A 498 19.38 -11.47 -14.05
N ARG A 499 18.96 -10.21 -13.91
CA ARG A 499 19.51 -9.06 -14.64
C ARG A 499 20.92 -8.66 -14.14
N THR A 500 21.29 -9.02 -12.91
CA THR A 500 22.63 -8.77 -12.34
C THR A 500 23.74 -9.63 -12.96
N ARG A 501 23.42 -10.77 -13.58
CA ARG A 501 24.44 -11.62 -14.24
C ARG A 501 25.01 -11.01 -15.54
N GLN A 502 24.29 -10.10 -16.20
CA GLN A 502 24.75 -9.45 -17.43
C GLN A 502 25.71 -8.27 -17.19
N TRP A 503 25.74 -7.71 -15.99
CA TRP A 503 26.61 -6.56 -15.68
C TRP A 503 28.08 -6.96 -15.48
N MET A 504 28.34 -8.21 -15.07
CA MET A 504 29.69 -8.73 -14.85
C MET A 504 30.45 -9.04 -16.15
N SER A 505 29.78 -9.13 -17.31
CA SER A 505 30.45 -9.41 -18.59
C SER A 505 30.99 -8.16 -19.31
N VAL A 506 30.60 -6.94 -18.91
CA VAL A 506 30.96 -5.70 -19.61
C VAL A 506 32.05 -4.87 -18.88
N LYS A 507 32.36 -5.18 -17.62
CA LYS A 507 33.48 -4.57 -16.87
C LYS A 507 34.70 -5.49 -16.66
N CYS A 508 34.69 -6.69 -17.22
CA CYS A 508 35.84 -7.60 -17.21
C CYS A 508 36.81 -7.31 -18.37
N SER A 509 37.38 -6.11 -18.40
CA SER A 509 38.60 -5.83 -19.17
C SER A 509 39.61 -4.91 -18.49
N GLU A 510 39.33 -4.37 -17.29
CA GLU A 510 40.29 -3.48 -16.60
C GLU A 510 40.39 -3.65 -15.07
N VAL A 511 39.94 -4.78 -14.49
CA VAL A 511 40.25 -5.11 -13.08
C VAL A 511 40.58 -6.59 -12.94
N ALA A 512 41.51 -7.07 -13.75
CA ALA A 512 42.15 -8.38 -13.59
C ALA A 512 43.45 -8.22 -12.80
N LEU A 513 43.35 -7.76 -11.56
CA LEU A 513 44.36 -7.83 -10.49
C LEU A 513 43.66 -7.14 -9.30
N TRP A 514 43.71 -7.72 -8.09
CA TRP A 514 42.89 -7.35 -6.92
C TRP A 514 41.49 -7.97 -6.88
N ILE A 515 41.43 -9.30 -6.72
CA ILE A 515 40.66 -10.04 -5.70
C ILE A 515 41.11 -11.51 -5.84
N SER A 516 42.24 -11.81 -5.21
CA SER A 516 42.52 -13.13 -4.67
C SER A 516 42.77 -12.89 -3.19
N VAL A 517 42.24 -13.76 -2.33
CA VAL A 517 42.22 -13.65 -0.86
C VAL A 517 41.03 -12.87 -0.26
N LYS A 518 39.83 -13.50 -0.31
CA LYS A 518 38.94 -13.77 0.86
C LYS A 518 37.56 -14.27 0.39
N LYS A 519 37.53 -15.50 -0.13
CA LYS A 519 36.37 -16.39 0.11
C LYS A 519 36.71 -17.17 1.37
N HIS A 520 36.08 -16.83 2.48
CA HIS A 520 35.90 -17.78 3.57
C HIS A 520 34.50 -18.36 3.39
N LEU A 521 34.44 -19.69 3.26
CA LEU A 521 33.22 -20.46 3.36
C LEU A 521 32.55 -20.15 4.70
N VAL A 522 31.31 -19.68 4.70
CA VAL A 522 30.41 -19.86 5.84
C VAL A 522 29.53 -21.04 5.46
N MET A 523 29.73 -22.18 6.12
CA MET A 523 28.81 -23.31 6.07
C MET A 523 27.53 -22.94 6.82
N ASP A 524 26.36 -23.26 6.26
CA ASP A 524 25.07 -23.08 6.96
C ASP A 524 25.09 -23.84 8.30
N LYS A 525 25.06 -23.10 9.42
CA LYS A 525 25.16 -23.66 10.78
C LYS A 525 23.94 -24.50 11.21
N PHE A 526 22.79 -24.31 10.56
CA PHE A 526 21.55 -25.01 10.85
C PHE A 526 20.78 -25.41 9.58
N LYS A 527 19.83 -26.34 9.72
CA LYS A 527 18.87 -26.78 8.71
C LYS A 527 17.45 -26.40 9.15
N ALA A 528 16.58 -26.15 8.17
CA ALA A 528 15.16 -25.90 8.40
C ALA A 528 14.30 -26.82 7.52
N GLU A 529 13.28 -27.44 8.10
CA GLU A 529 12.34 -28.34 7.43
C GLU A 529 10.91 -27.92 7.73
N THR A 530 10.06 -27.78 6.71
CA THR A 530 8.63 -27.53 6.91
C THR A 530 7.91 -28.85 7.16
N VAL A 531 7.08 -28.90 8.19
CA VAL A 531 6.34 -30.10 8.61
C VAL A 531 4.85 -29.81 8.79
N LYS A 532 4.03 -30.86 8.67
CA LYS A 532 2.58 -30.80 8.88
C LYS A 532 2.25 -31.60 10.14
N VAL A 533 1.76 -30.93 11.18
CA VAL A 533 1.42 -31.57 12.45
C VAL A 533 -0.05 -31.99 12.44
N PRO A 534 -0.38 -33.28 12.65
CA PRO A 534 -1.77 -33.73 12.76
C PRO A 534 -2.50 -33.04 13.91
N PHE A 535 -3.70 -32.52 13.67
CA PHE A 535 -4.54 -31.88 14.68
C PHE A 535 -6.02 -32.09 14.38
N GLY A 536 -6.61 -33.13 14.98
CA GLY A 536 -7.96 -33.58 14.65
C GLY A 536 -8.04 -34.04 13.19
N THR A 537 -9.01 -33.54 12.43
CA THR A 537 -9.15 -33.79 10.98
C THR A 537 -8.31 -32.84 10.11
N LYS A 538 -7.51 -31.97 10.73
CA LYS A 538 -6.71 -30.94 10.04
C LYS A 538 -5.22 -31.16 10.31
N HIS A 539 -4.39 -30.35 9.65
CA HIS A 539 -2.97 -30.25 9.93
C HIS A 539 -2.61 -28.80 10.30
N LEU A 540 -1.67 -28.64 11.23
CA LEU A 540 -1.05 -27.36 11.54
C LEU A 540 0.23 -27.21 10.72
N ASP A 541 0.44 -26.02 10.15
CA ASP A 541 1.69 -25.67 9.50
C ASP A 541 2.75 -25.43 10.56
N ALA A 542 3.89 -26.14 10.46
CA ALA A 542 5.02 -25.98 11.35
C ALA A 542 6.34 -25.99 10.59
N ALA A 543 7.39 -25.45 11.20
CA ALA A 543 8.75 -25.48 10.69
C ALA A 543 9.70 -25.87 11.83
N LEU A 544 10.58 -26.83 11.53
CA LEU A 544 11.58 -27.36 12.42
C LEU A 544 12.95 -26.81 12.02
N CYS A 545 13.63 -26.11 12.92
CA CYS A 545 14.98 -25.60 12.74
C CYS A 545 15.93 -26.35 13.69
N PHE A 546 17.03 -26.90 13.18
CA PHE A 546 17.97 -27.70 13.98
C PHE A 546 19.41 -27.60 13.46
N PRO A 547 20.42 -27.87 14.28
CA PRO A 547 21.84 -27.73 13.89
C PRO A 547 22.23 -28.63 12.72
N SER A 548 23.07 -28.13 11.81
CA SER A 548 23.50 -28.88 10.61
C SER A 548 24.46 -30.03 10.92
N SER A 549 25.21 -29.94 12.02
CA SER A 549 26.37 -30.78 12.33
C SER A 549 26.18 -31.73 13.51
N VAL A 550 25.02 -31.73 14.17
CA VAL A 550 24.79 -32.50 15.41
C VAL A 550 23.59 -33.43 15.21
N THR A 551 23.81 -34.74 15.37
CA THR A 551 22.75 -35.76 15.33
C THR A 551 22.00 -35.89 16.66
N ASP A 552 22.62 -35.47 17.77
CA ASP A 552 22.07 -35.54 19.12
C ASP A 552 21.68 -34.16 19.65
N VAL A 553 20.46 -33.70 19.32
CA VAL A 553 19.89 -32.49 19.92
C VAL A 553 19.08 -32.88 21.15
N HIS A 554 19.50 -32.41 22.33
CA HIS A 554 18.87 -32.77 23.61
C HIS A 554 17.85 -31.76 24.13
N THR A 555 17.85 -30.52 23.63
CA THR A 555 16.95 -29.47 24.11
C THR A 555 16.15 -28.90 22.95
N ALA A 556 14.83 -28.84 23.12
CA ALA A 556 13.90 -28.32 22.13
C ALA A 556 13.10 -27.12 22.65
N VAL A 557 12.77 -26.20 21.75
CA VAL A 557 11.95 -25.01 22.01
C VAL A 557 10.79 -25.01 21.03
N ILE A 558 9.56 -25.04 21.54
CA ILE A 558 8.37 -24.87 20.71
C ILE A 558 7.95 -23.40 20.75
N LEU A 559 7.62 -22.80 19.61
CA LEU A 559 7.22 -21.40 19.52
C LEU A 559 5.92 -21.22 18.72
N THR A 560 5.06 -20.31 19.16
CA THR A 560 3.88 -19.90 18.38
C THR A 560 3.62 -18.40 18.42
N HIS A 561 2.87 -17.94 17.42
CA HIS A 561 2.60 -16.53 17.17
C HIS A 561 1.43 -15.98 18.00
N GLY A 562 1.29 -14.65 17.97
CA GLY A 562 0.17 -13.92 18.57
C GLY A 562 -1.15 -14.06 17.80
N ALA A 563 -2.15 -13.24 18.14
CA ALA A 563 -3.49 -13.35 17.58
C ALA A 563 -3.56 -13.22 16.04
N GLY A 564 -2.80 -12.30 15.45
CA GLY A 564 -2.84 -11.98 14.01
C GLY A 564 -1.62 -12.39 13.19
N GLY A 565 -0.77 -13.29 13.70
CA GLY A 565 0.44 -13.76 13.00
C GLY A 565 0.32 -15.18 12.44
N ASP A 566 1.44 -15.72 11.99
CA ASP A 566 1.66 -17.13 11.69
C ASP A 566 3.05 -17.56 12.19
N MET A 567 3.46 -18.81 11.94
CA MET A 567 4.80 -19.30 12.32
C MET A 567 5.95 -18.49 11.73
N ASN A 568 5.74 -17.77 10.62
CA ASN A 568 6.76 -17.02 9.88
C ASN A 568 6.89 -15.57 10.37
N PHE A 569 6.27 -15.22 11.49
CA PHE A 569 6.47 -13.92 12.11
C PHE A 569 7.97 -13.67 12.39
N LYS A 570 8.52 -12.54 11.91
CA LYS A 570 9.98 -12.25 11.91
C LYS A 570 10.70 -12.59 13.22
N HIS A 571 10.13 -12.20 14.36
CA HIS A 571 10.73 -12.46 15.68
C HIS A 571 10.85 -13.97 15.99
N LEU A 572 9.87 -14.77 15.58
CA LEU A 572 9.90 -16.22 15.78
C LEU A 572 10.89 -16.90 14.84
N VAL A 573 10.99 -16.43 13.59
CA VAL A 573 11.95 -16.96 12.61
C VAL A 573 13.38 -16.63 13.04
N SER A 574 13.63 -15.36 13.37
CA SER A 574 14.94 -14.89 13.85
C SER A 574 15.37 -15.66 15.10
N LEU A 575 14.49 -15.80 16.09
CA LEU A 575 14.79 -16.58 17.30
C LEU A 575 15.00 -18.07 17.00
N ALA A 576 14.20 -18.68 16.13
CA ALA A 576 14.36 -20.10 15.76
C ALA A 576 15.71 -20.37 15.08
N HIS A 577 16.15 -19.46 14.19
CA HIS A 577 17.46 -19.57 13.54
C HIS A 577 18.61 -19.36 14.52
N ALA A 578 18.47 -18.40 15.44
CA ALA A 578 19.46 -18.13 16.46
C ALA A 578 19.60 -19.33 17.42
N LEU A 579 18.48 -19.89 17.89
CA LEU A 579 18.43 -21.11 18.70
C LEU A 579 19.07 -22.31 17.97
N ALA A 580 18.71 -22.53 16.69
CA ALA A 580 19.26 -23.63 15.90
C ALA A 580 20.76 -23.49 15.60
N SER A 581 21.25 -22.25 15.49
CA SER A 581 22.67 -21.96 15.35
C SER A 581 23.45 -22.19 16.63
N ASP A 582 22.78 -22.20 17.78
CA ASP A 582 23.34 -22.39 19.13
C ASP A 582 22.96 -23.78 19.71
N SER A 583 22.85 -24.78 18.84
CA SER A 583 22.65 -26.20 19.21
C SER A 583 21.27 -26.59 19.77
N PHE A 584 20.25 -25.72 19.70
CA PHE A 584 18.87 -26.05 20.11
C PHE A 584 17.98 -26.49 18.95
N LEU A 585 17.02 -27.39 19.20
CA LEU A 585 15.96 -27.69 18.25
C LEU A 585 14.85 -26.65 18.43
N CYS A 586 14.38 -26.00 17.36
CA CYS A 586 13.24 -25.09 17.44
C CYS A 586 12.11 -25.54 16.52
N LEU A 587 10.92 -25.77 17.07
CA LEU A 587 9.70 -26.04 16.30
C LEU A 587 8.74 -24.86 16.43
N ARG A 588 8.56 -24.11 15.34
CA ARG A 588 7.59 -23.01 15.27
C ARG A 588 6.34 -23.45 14.50
N PHE A 589 5.14 -23.04 14.94
CA PHE A 589 3.90 -23.47 14.28
C PHE A 589 2.80 -22.40 14.21
N THR A 590 1.89 -22.58 13.25
CA THR A 590 0.76 -21.69 12.97
C THR A 590 -0.52 -22.23 13.58
N CYS A 591 -1.22 -21.40 14.36
CA CYS A 591 -2.57 -21.66 14.84
C CYS A 591 -3.48 -20.47 14.53
N LYS A 592 -4.38 -20.63 13.55
CA LYS A 592 -5.30 -19.57 13.10
C LYS A 592 -6.47 -19.30 14.06
N GLY A 593 -6.75 -20.20 15.00
CA GLY A 593 -7.84 -20.04 15.95
C GLY A 593 -7.55 -18.95 16.99
N LEU A 594 -8.52 -18.09 17.30
CA LEU A 594 -8.38 -17.01 18.31
C LEU A 594 -8.81 -17.41 19.72
N ASN A 595 -9.36 -18.62 19.90
CA ASN A 595 -9.73 -19.12 21.22
C ASN A 595 -8.49 -19.68 21.94
N LEU A 596 -8.26 -19.26 23.20
CA LEU A 596 -7.09 -19.70 23.97
C LEU A 596 -7.06 -21.22 24.19
N GLY A 597 -8.18 -21.82 24.60
CA GLY A 597 -8.27 -23.27 24.78
C GLY A 597 -8.02 -24.06 23.48
N TYR A 598 -8.48 -23.55 22.34
CA TYR A 598 -8.15 -24.12 21.03
C TYR A 598 -6.64 -24.04 20.72
N ARG A 599 -6.01 -22.90 21.01
CA ARG A 599 -4.55 -22.73 20.85
C ARG A 599 -3.76 -23.66 21.74
N VAL A 600 -4.18 -23.87 22.99
CA VAL A 600 -3.53 -24.81 23.92
C VAL A 600 -3.63 -26.24 23.38
N LYS A 601 -4.79 -26.67 22.88
CA LYS A 601 -4.95 -27.98 22.23
C LYS A 601 -4.06 -28.15 21.00
N ALA A 602 -3.96 -27.11 20.16
CA ALA A 602 -3.06 -27.11 19.01
C ALA A 602 -1.58 -27.19 19.45
N TYR A 603 -1.21 -26.47 20.50
CA TYR A 603 0.12 -26.49 21.09
C TYR A 603 0.47 -27.88 21.64
N ARG A 604 -0.45 -28.53 22.35
CA ARG A 604 -0.29 -29.91 22.83
C ARG A 604 -0.06 -30.89 21.67
N ALA A 605 -0.83 -30.80 20.58
CA ALA A 605 -0.63 -31.63 19.40
C ALA A 605 0.76 -31.46 18.77
N VAL A 606 1.30 -30.25 18.79
CA VAL A 606 2.68 -29.95 18.32
C VAL A 606 3.73 -30.53 19.25
N LEU A 607 3.52 -30.44 20.57
CA LEU A 607 4.38 -31.08 21.56
C LEU A 607 4.41 -32.60 21.39
N ASP A 608 3.24 -33.23 21.22
CA ASP A 608 3.12 -34.67 21.02
C ASP A 608 3.75 -35.11 19.70
N TYR A 609 3.56 -34.32 18.64
CA TYR A 609 4.22 -34.54 17.36
C TYR A 609 5.74 -34.49 17.50
N LEU A 610 6.28 -33.49 18.20
CA LEU A 610 7.72 -33.34 18.43
C LEU A 610 8.29 -34.54 19.18
N LYS A 611 7.61 -35.01 20.22
CA LYS A 611 8.00 -36.22 20.98
C LYS A 611 7.94 -37.49 20.14
N SER A 612 6.99 -37.59 19.22
CA SER A 612 6.89 -38.74 18.31
C SER A 612 8.04 -38.82 17.30
N GLN A 613 8.80 -37.72 17.10
CA GLN A 613 9.92 -37.72 16.18
C GLN A 613 11.09 -38.53 16.74
N GLN A 614 11.31 -39.73 16.21
CA GLN A 614 12.48 -40.56 16.54
C GLN A 614 13.80 -40.01 15.95
N LYS A 615 13.74 -38.88 15.25
CA LYS A 615 14.88 -38.23 14.58
C LYS A 615 15.83 -37.53 15.58
N PHE A 616 15.37 -37.17 16.78
CA PHE A 616 16.15 -36.40 17.76
C PHE A 616 16.04 -36.98 19.18
N ALA A 617 17.14 -36.99 19.92
CA ALA A 617 17.20 -37.47 21.31
C ALA A 617 16.84 -36.37 22.32
N ILE A 618 15.61 -35.85 22.24
CA ILE A 618 15.12 -34.72 23.05
C ILE A 618 14.95 -35.15 24.52
N LYS A 619 15.63 -34.46 25.44
CA LYS A 619 15.56 -34.65 26.90
C LYS A 619 14.85 -33.49 27.61
N HIS A 620 14.95 -32.28 27.06
CA HIS A 620 14.39 -31.07 27.63
C HIS A 620 13.54 -30.33 26.60
N ILE A 621 12.37 -29.86 27.00
CA ILE A 621 11.44 -29.11 26.17
C ILE A 621 11.06 -27.80 26.87
N PHE A 622 11.22 -26.71 26.14
CA PHE A 622 10.75 -25.38 26.50
C PHE A 622 9.61 -24.98 25.57
N VAL A 623 8.62 -24.29 26.12
CA VAL A 623 7.48 -23.79 25.35
C VAL A 623 7.49 -22.27 25.38
N GLY A 624 7.20 -21.64 24.26
CA GLY A 624 7.13 -20.19 24.20
C GLY A 624 6.26 -19.66 23.09
N GLY A 625 6.25 -18.34 23.00
CA GLY A 625 5.57 -17.68 21.91
C GLY A 625 5.66 -16.17 22.01
N ARG A 626 4.89 -15.51 21.14
CA ARG A 626 4.72 -14.05 21.13
C ARG A 626 3.30 -13.66 21.48
N SER A 627 3.14 -12.66 22.35
CA SER A 627 1.83 -12.09 22.70
C SER A 627 0.84 -13.18 23.15
N MET A 628 -0.28 -13.35 22.43
CA MET A 628 -1.25 -14.42 22.70
C MET A 628 -0.63 -15.84 22.66
N GLY A 629 0.46 -16.05 21.92
CA GLY A 629 1.22 -17.29 21.94
C GLY A 629 1.87 -17.59 23.29
N CYS A 630 2.32 -16.55 24.02
CA CYS A 630 2.85 -16.70 25.38
C CYS A 630 1.78 -17.21 26.34
N ARG A 631 0.55 -16.69 26.21
CA ARG A 631 -0.59 -17.15 27.03
C ARG A 631 -0.91 -18.62 26.78
N ALA A 632 -0.87 -19.05 25.51
CA ALA A 632 -1.08 -20.46 25.17
C ALA A 632 0.06 -21.35 25.71
N ALA A 633 1.31 -20.88 25.63
CA ALA A 633 2.47 -21.60 26.17
C ALA A 633 2.42 -21.74 27.69
N ALA A 634 2.09 -20.67 28.43
CA ALA A 634 1.94 -20.69 29.88
C ALA A 634 0.78 -21.59 30.33
N ALA A 635 -0.37 -21.50 29.65
CA ALA A 635 -1.52 -22.35 29.94
C ALA A 635 -1.21 -23.84 29.69
N LEU A 636 -0.50 -24.16 28.60
CA LEU A 636 -0.03 -25.53 28.36
C LEU A 636 0.92 -25.99 29.46
N ALA A 637 1.96 -25.21 29.77
CA ALA A 637 2.94 -25.58 30.79
C ALA A 637 2.28 -25.83 32.17
N ARG A 638 1.29 -25.02 32.53
CA ARG A 638 0.47 -25.24 33.73
C ARG A 638 -0.29 -26.57 33.68
N GLN A 639 -1.01 -26.85 32.59
CA GLN A 639 -1.73 -28.12 32.42
C GLN A 639 -0.81 -29.34 32.55
N LEU A 640 0.38 -29.28 31.95
CA LEU A 640 1.33 -30.39 31.99
C LEU A 640 2.00 -30.58 33.36
N SER A 641 2.11 -29.50 34.14
CA SER A 641 2.63 -29.56 35.51
C SER A 641 1.69 -30.34 36.44
N ASP A 642 0.39 -30.37 36.15
CA ASP A 642 -0.63 -31.07 36.93
C ASP A 642 -0.75 -32.57 36.55
N GLU A 643 -0.31 -32.98 35.35
CA GLU A 643 -0.60 -34.30 34.77
C GLU A 643 0.46 -35.38 35.06
N SER A 644 1.48 -35.12 35.87
CA SER A 644 2.55 -36.06 36.29
C SER A 644 3.41 -36.71 35.19
N GLU A 645 3.13 -36.46 33.91
CA GLU A 645 3.93 -36.91 32.77
C GLU A 645 4.53 -35.74 31.97
N ASP A 646 5.82 -35.87 31.68
CA ASP A 646 6.66 -35.08 30.77
C ASP A 646 6.82 -33.59 31.10
N ALA A 647 7.81 -33.31 31.96
CA ALA A 647 8.19 -31.97 32.36
C ALA A 647 8.62 -31.12 31.14
N VAL A 648 7.83 -30.11 30.83
CA VAL A 648 8.33 -28.87 30.20
C VAL A 648 9.20 -28.18 31.23
N GLN A 649 10.45 -27.85 30.90
CA GLN A 649 11.41 -27.27 31.85
C GLN A 649 11.28 -25.75 31.97
N GLY A 650 10.68 -25.09 30.98
CA GLY A 650 10.50 -23.66 31.07
C GLY A 650 9.60 -23.03 30.01
N VAL A 651 9.27 -21.77 30.28
CA VAL A 651 8.37 -20.96 29.45
C VAL A 651 9.07 -19.68 28.97
N ILE A 652 9.03 -19.42 27.65
CA ILE A 652 9.57 -18.19 27.04
C ILE A 652 8.41 -17.29 26.59
N CYS A 653 8.28 -16.12 27.21
CA CYS A 653 7.26 -15.14 26.91
C CYS A 653 7.86 -13.92 26.19
N LEU A 654 7.60 -13.78 24.89
CA LEU A 654 7.94 -12.58 24.12
C LEU A 654 6.73 -11.63 24.07
N SER A 655 6.81 -10.48 24.73
CA SER A 655 5.72 -9.51 24.89
C SER A 655 4.45 -10.13 25.48
N PHE A 656 4.48 -10.60 26.73
CA PHE A 656 3.29 -11.15 27.37
C PHE A 656 2.18 -10.08 27.48
N PRO A 657 0.97 -10.29 26.93
CA PRO A 657 -0.07 -9.27 26.88
C PRO A 657 -0.86 -9.28 28.19
N LEU A 658 -0.23 -8.74 29.24
CA LEU A 658 -0.76 -8.70 30.61
C LEU A 658 -2.17 -8.13 30.67
N HIS A 659 -2.46 -7.09 29.89
CA HIS A 659 -3.80 -6.51 29.73
C HIS A 659 -4.02 -6.01 28.29
N PRO A 660 -5.27 -5.86 27.81
CA PRO A 660 -5.53 -5.07 26.60
C PRO A 660 -5.08 -3.61 26.76
N PRO A 661 -4.81 -2.88 25.67
CA PRO A 661 -4.54 -1.46 25.73
C PRO A 661 -5.66 -0.71 26.47
N GLY A 662 -5.29 0.11 27.46
CA GLY A 662 -6.23 0.90 28.27
C GLY A 662 -7.03 0.12 29.33
N GLN A 663 -6.88 -1.20 29.43
CA GLN A 663 -7.68 -2.03 30.37
C GLN A 663 -6.82 -2.68 31.47
N LYS A 664 -6.01 -1.90 32.19
CA LYS A 664 -5.08 -2.41 33.21
C LYS A 664 -5.73 -3.24 34.34
N HIS A 665 -7.03 -3.04 34.60
CA HIS A 665 -7.77 -3.74 35.65
C HIS A 665 -7.92 -5.25 35.40
N VAL A 666 -7.85 -5.74 34.15
CA VAL A 666 -8.02 -7.18 33.84
C VAL A 666 -6.72 -8.00 33.94
N HIS A 667 -5.62 -7.41 34.41
CA HIS A 667 -4.31 -8.05 34.40
C HIS A 667 -4.25 -9.39 35.12
N GLN A 668 -4.99 -9.53 36.25
CA GLN A 668 -5.02 -10.75 37.05
C GLN A 668 -5.54 -11.95 36.26
N GLN A 669 -6.68 -11.81 35.58
CA GLN A 669 -7.30 -12.88 34.77
C GLN A 669 -6.39 -13.35 33.63
N ARG A 670 -5.57 -12.46 33.06
CA ARG A 670 -4.71 -12.81 31.92
C ARG A 670 -3.38 -13.44 32.30
N SER A 671 -2.95 -13.30 33.56
CA SER A 671 -1.70 -13.83 34.09
C SER A 671 -1.92 -14.98 35.08
N GLU A 672 -3.14 -15.49 35.22
CA GLU A 672 -3.48 -16.62 36.09
C GLU A 672 -2.62 -17.86 35.77
N ASP A 673 -2.44 -18.17 34.48
CA ASP A 673 -1.64 -19.32 34.05
C ASP A 673 -0.16 -19.18 34.43
N LEU A 674 0.42 -17.98 34.33
CA LEU A 674 1.79 -17.71 34.77
C LEU A 674 1.94 -17.85 36.29
N ARG A 675 1.00 -17.28 37.06
CA ARG A 675 1.01 -17.40 38.53
C ARG A 675 0.88 -18.85 39.00
N GLY A 676 0.15 -19.66 38.24
CA GLY A 676 -0.07 -21.07 38.52
C GLY A 676 1.12 -21.98 38.22
N LEU A 677 2.21 -21.48 37.60
CA LEU A 677 3.38 -22.30 37.30
C LEU A 677 4.12 -22.71 38.59
N PRO A 678 4.60 -23.97 38.68
CA PRO A 678 5.24 -24.50 39.88
C PRO A 678 6.66 -23.95 40.08
N GLU A 679 7.20 -24.10 41.30
CA GLU A 679 8.50 -23.55 41.70
C GLU A 679 9.71 -24.05 40.89
N HIS A 680 9.63 -25.28 40.38
CA HIS A 680 10.70 -25.87 39.56
C HIS A 680 10.72 -25.37 38.10
N MET A 681 9.72 -24.59 37.68
CA MET A 681 9.62 -24.08 36.31
C MET A 681 10.45 -22.81 36.13
N SER A 682 11.26 -22.76 35.08
CA SER A 682 12.00 -21.55 34.71
C SER A 682 11.21 -20.73 33.69
N VAL A 683 11.07 -19.41 33.90
CA VAL A 683 10.31 -18.52 33.01
C VAL A 683 11.17 -17.34 32.58
N LEU A 684 11.29 -17.13 31.27
CA LEU A 684 11.88 -15.92 30.70
C LEU A 684 10.77 -15.02 30.16
N CYS A 685 10.72 -13.77 30.61
CA CYS A 685 9.83 -12.76 30.07
C CYS A 685 10.63 -11.65 29.39
N VAL A 686 10.47 -11.47 28.09
CA VAL A 686 11.02 -10.34 27.34
C VAL A 686 9.91 -9.35 27.08
N SER A 687 10.03 -8.13 27.58
CA SER A 687 9.01 -7.09 27.43
C SER A 687 9.62 -5.73 27.16
N GLY A 688 8.94 -4.93 26.35
CA GLY A 688 9.33 -3.55 26.09
C GLY A 688 8.95 -2.62 27.24
N THR A 689 9.77 -1.62 27.56
CA THR A 689 9.43 -0.64 28.62
C THR A 689 8.30 0.32 28.23
N GLU A 690 7.95 0.39 26.95
CA GLU A 690 6.83 1.18 26.39
C GLU A 690 5.70 0.27 25.87
N ASP A 691 5.62 -0.97 26.38
CA ASP A 691 4.56 -1.90 26.02
C ASP A 691 3.18 -1.45 26.57
N ASN A 692 2.28 -1.08 25.67
CA ASN A 692 0.93 -0.62 26.03
C ASN A 692 -0.04 -1.74 26.48
N MET A 693 0.37 -3.01 26.36
CA MET A 693 -0.34 -4.19 26.84
C MET A 693 0.33 -4.84 28.07
N CYS A 694 1.47 -4.31 28.51
CA CYS A 694 2.24 -4.83 29.64
C CYS A 694 2.77 -3.68 30.50
N ASP A 695 1.95 -3.16 31.41
CA ASP A 695 2.40 -2.17 32.38
C ASP A 695 3.49 -2.75 33.29
N ARG A 696 4.64 -2.07 33.32
CA ARG A 696 5.84 -2.53 34.04
C ARG A 696 5.60 -2.75 35.54
N VAL A 697 4.89 -1.85 36.20
CA VAL A 697 4.67 -1.94 37.66
C VAL A 697 3.75 -3.10 37.98
N LEU A 698 2.69 -3.27 37.19
CA LEU A 698 1.78 -4.41 37.35
C LEU A 698 2.46 -5.74 37.03
N PHE A 699 3.32 -5.78 36.02
CA PHE A 699 4.06 -6.97 35.64
C PHE A 699 5.08 -7.37 36.71
N GLU A 700 5.88 -6.42 37.20
CA GLU A 700 6.83 -6.66 38.31
C GLU A 700 6.11 -7.06 39.60
N GLY A 701 4.91 -6.53 39.85
CA GLY A 701 4.04 -6.99 40.95
C GLY A 701 3.61 -8.45 40.79
N MET A 702 3.12 -8.83 39.60
CA MET A 702 2.72 -10.21 39.28
C MET A 702 3.89 -11.19 39.39
N VAL A 703 5.09 -10.80 38.94
CA VAL A 703 6.29 -11.65 39.03
C VAL A 703 6.64 -11.98 40.49
N LYS A 704 6.43 -11.07 41.44
CA LYS A 704 6.63 -11.34 42.87
C LYS A 704 5.64 -12.34 43.46
N GLU A 705 4.49 -12.52 42.81
CA GLU A 705 3.44 -13.46 43.21
C GLU A 705 3.65 -14.85 42.58
N MET A 706 4.52 -14.98 41.57
CA MET A 706 4.80 -16.24 40.92
C MET A 706 5.66 -17.14 41.81
N LYS A 707 5.35 -18.45 41.80
CA LYS A 707 6.18 -19.47 42.46
C LYS A 707 7.38 -19.88 41.60
N ALA A 708 7.19 -19.91 40.28
CA ALA A 708 8.22 -20.22 39.29
C ALA A 708 9.41 -19.25 39.34
N GLN A 709 10.59 -19.70 38.91
CA GLN A 709 11.78 -18.85 38.81
C GLN A 709 11.69 -17.97 37.56
N VAL A 710 11.58 -16.65 37.75
CA VAL A 710 11.34 -15.71 36.64
C VAL A 710 12.53 -14.79 36.40
N GLU A 711 13.04 -14.77 35.16
CA GLU A 711 13.93 -13.73 34.66
C GLU A 711 13.14 -12.77 33.74
N VAL A 712 13.25 -11.47 33.97
CA VAL A 712 12.59 -10.44 33.15
C VAL A 712 13.64 -9.59 32.45
N PHE A 713 13.61 -9.60 31.12
CA PHE A 713 14.41 -8.71 30.30
C PHE A 713 13.54 -7.54 29.80
N TRP A 714 13.85 -6.34 30.27
CA TRP A 714 13.20 -5.10 29.86
C TRP A 714 13.96 -4.45 28.70
N LEU A 715 13.42 -4.57 27.50
CA LEU A 715 13.94 -3.89 26.32
C LEU A 715 13.62 -2.40 26.41
N LYS A 716 14.65 -1.57 26.65
CA LYS A 716 14.51 -0.13 26.84
C LYS A 716 13.96 0.55 25.58
N GLY A 717 12.87 1.29 25.73
CA GLY A 717 12.13 1.93 24.64
C GLY A 717 11.32 0.97 23.77
N GLY A 718 11.26 -0.31 24.14
CA GLY A 718 10.54 -1.34 23.37
C GLY A 718 9.03 -1.18 23.48
N SER A 719 8.32 -1.30 22.37
CA SER A 719 6.85 -1.42 22.31
C SER A 719 6.39 -2.87 22.56
N HIS A 720 5.08 -3.14 22.52
CA HIS A 720 4.54 -4.51 22.49
C HIS A 720 5.07 -5.33 21.29
N GLY A 721 5.43 -4.64 20.21
CA GLY A 721 6.09 -5.25 19.06
C GLY A 721 7.50 -5.72 19.32
N LEU A 722 8.10 -5.43 20.48
CA LEU A 722 9.54 -5.41 20.72
C LEU A 722 10.28 -4.58 19.66
N THR A 723 9.68 -3.48 19.23
CA THR A 723 10.32 -2.47 18.38
C THR A 723 10.73 -1.28 19.23
N VAL A 724 11.91 -0.72 18.98
CA VAL A 724 12.41 0.46 19.70
C VAL A 724 12.51 1.61 18.70
N LYS A 725 11.86 2.75 19.00
CA LYS A 725 11.89 3.92 18.13
C LYS A 725 13.33 4.38 17.89
N GLY A 726 13.74 4.46 16.62
CA GLY A 726 15.08 4.90 16.22
C GLY A 726 16.17 3.84 16.31
N ARG A 727 15.85 2.57 16.58
CA ARG A 727 16.80 1.44 16.48
C ARG A 727 16.39 0.51 15.33
N PRO A 728 17.35 -0.02 14.53
CA PRO A 728 17.06 -1.02 13.50
C PRO A 728 16.38 -2.26 14.09
N GLU A 729 15.43 -2.84 13.35
CA GLU A 729 14.69 -4.03 13.77
C GLU A 729 15.65 -5.22 13.99
N GLU A 730 16.64 -5.44 13.10
CA GLU A 730 17.61 -6.53 13.25
C GLU A 730 18.44 -6.40 14.54
N SER A 731 18.88 -5.20 14.90
CA SER A 731 19.66 -4.98 16.13
C SER A 731 18.85 -5.32 17.38
N VAL A 732 17.55 -5.01 17.37
CA VAL A 732 16.66 -5.34 18.49
C VAL A 732 16.37 -6.84 18.54
N LEU A 733 16.19 -7.48 17.38
CA LEU A 733 16.04 -8.92 17.28
C LEU A 733 17.29 -9.65 17.78
N GLU A 734 18.48 -9.22 17.38
CA GLU A 734 19.75 -9.78 17.84
C GLU A 734 19.90 -9.65 19.36
N GLU A 735 19.62 -8.47 19.93
CA GLU A 735 19.65 -8.26 21.38
C GLU A 735 18.70 -9.21 22.11
N VAL A 736 17.44 -9.30 21.66
CA VAL A 736 16.44 -10.21 22.23
C VAL A 736 16.87 -11.67 22.10
N ASN A 737 17.36 -12.08 20.92
CA ASN A 737 17.81 -13.45 20.67
C ASN A 737 18.99 -13.82 21.56
N LEU A 738 19.99 -12.93 21.70
CA LEU A 738 21.14 -13.14 22.57
C LEU A 738 20.72 -13.32 24.03
N HIS A 739 19.75 -12.54 24.50
CA HIS A 739 19.20 -12.71 25.84
C HIS A 739 18.48 -14.06 26.02
N VAL A 740 17.66 -14.47 25.05
CA VAL A 740 16.98 -15.76 25.10
C VAL A 740 17.97 -16.92 25.05
N ILE A 741 18.98 -16.88 24.17
CA ILE A 741 20.04 -17.90 24.08
C ILE A 741 20.85 -17.96 25.36
N SER A 742 21.28 -16.82 25.89
CA SER A 742 22.03 -16.76 27.15
C SER A 742 21.23 -17.39 28.29
N TRP A 743 19.94 -17.11 28.37
CA TRP A 743 19.06 -17.73 29.35
C TRP A 743 18.93 -19.24 29.12
N MET A 744 18.68 -19.68 27.89
CA MET A 744 18.56 -21.10 27.52
C MET A 744 19.82 -21.90 27.87
N ASN A 745 21.00 -21.34 27.59
CA ASN A 745 22.28 -21.96 27.92
C ASN A 745 22.48 -22.12 29.44
N LYS A 746 21.94 -21.22 30.27
CA LYS A 746 21.94 -21.40 31.74
C LYS A 746 21.02 -22.52 32.21
N GLN A 747 19.95 -22.82 31.46
CA GLN A 747 18.99 -23.88 31.80
C GLN A 747 19.40 -25.26 31.26
N ALA A 748 20.21 -25.27 30.20
CA ALA A 748 20.70 -26.48 29.55
C ALA A 748 22.07 -26.96 30.07
N ALA A 749 22.75 -26.12 30.86
CA ALA A 749 23.94 -26.47 31.64
C ALA A 749 23.54 -27.15 32.95
#